data_AF-A0A6A4SY40-F1
#
_entry.id   AF-A0A6A4SY40-F1
#
_cell.length_a   1.000
_cell.length_b   1.000
_cell.length_c   1.000
_cell.angle_alpha   90.00
_cell.angle_beta   90.00
_cell.angle_gamma   90.00
#
_symmetry.space_group_name_H-M   'P 1'
#
loop_
_entity.id
_entity.type
_entity.pdbx_description
1 polymer ?
#
loop_
_entity_poly.entity_id
_entity_poly.type
_entity_poly.pdbx_seq_one_letter_code
_entity_poly.pdbx_strand_id
1 'polypeptide(L)'
;MTPLSRELTRVFNSYNKHSIQLKKNLKETNAFFREIRQNYSNACASTMSSDSASLEAGHLSCISFPIHEEEFLLNTVGAAPYIVILGQDCAARYQLLNCLLGERLLPLGPEAGEACEGVQGTVCKRRKLCFTHGRQTRLSLALPGQYELVHQLAANCGRWDTVPREDLEIHEECEDPAHRLAELEITLYHPLLQEAKVMVVPCPSVQPIEEALEDCTRSVIPIILYAINQDTLSTEQVAELWKVKELLSFPICFVRIPNTMPAASPEPGRHAEKEKEREKSSLHKQLLSLGFLNSPTGNCSCGAPTHVSAPGAKPQSTLGEAFERLHRLLVPFARQVLQNQQVEAASLLNGIHCRCLDLFINQAFDMQRDLQITPRRLEYTREKEGELFTSLMAIANRKQEEMKEMIVETLGSMKEQLLEDAANLEFTDVIVTTNGEPVTSKEIKSCIHQIQELIVVRLNQAVANKLISSVDYLRESFVGTLERCLNSLEKSTTDSYVHNITSNHLKQLLNAAYHVEVTFHSGSSVTRLFWEQIKQIIHRITFVNPPAITPEWKRKVAQDAIESLSAAKLARSICSQFRTRLNSSHEAFATSLRQLEEGHTGRLERTEDLWLRVRKDHAPRLARLSLESRSLRDVLLHGKPKLGRELGRGQYGVVYLCDSWGGHYPCALKSVVPPDDKHWNDLALEFHYTRSLPKHERLVDLHGSVIDYTYGGGSSIAVLLIMERLHRDLYTGLKAGLSLRDRLLIALDVVEGIRFLHSQGLLHRDIKLKNVLLDKQNRAKITDLGFCKPEAMMSGSIVGTPIHMAPELFTGKYDNSVDVYAFGILFWYLCTGSVKLPESFEKCSSKDQLWTNVKKGARPERLSSFDEECWQLMEACWNGDPSQRPLLGIVEPSLQSIMVRLCNSGSEQKSSSLDDSN
;
A
#
# COMPACT_ATOMS: atom_id res chain seq x y z
N MET A 1 -37.76 -1.04 -37.17
CA MET A 1 -37.27 -0.78 -35.80
C MET A 1 -37.72 0.58 -35.33
N THR A 2 -38.30 0.66 -34.13
CA THR A 2 -38.68 1.91 -33.48
C THR A 2 -37.45 2.68 -32.98
N PRO A 3 -37.55 4.00 -32.72
CA PRO A 3 -36.48 4.76 -32.10
C PRO A 3 -36.00 4.15 -30.77
N LEU A 4 -36.95 3.64 -29.96
CA LEU A 4 -36.68 2.94 -28.71
C LEU A 4 -35.81 1.70 -28.92
N SER A 5 -36.23 0.78 -29.79
CA SER A 5 -35.50 -0.48 -29.99
C SER A 5 -34.10 -0.24 -30.54
N ARG A 6 -33.96 0.71 -31.47
CA ARG A 6 -32.66 1.11 -32.03
C ARG A 6 -31.70 1.68 -30.98
N GLU A 7 -32.17 2.53 -30.08
CA GLU A 7 -31.31 3.11 -29.03
C GLU A 7 -30.96 2.11 -27.94
N LEU A 8 -31.89 1.24 -27.55
CA LEU A 8 -31.61 0.13 -26.64
C LEU A 8 -30.58 -0.82 -27.23
N THR A 9 -30.68 -1.21 -28.51
CA THR A 9 -29.65 -2.02 -29.18
C THR A 9 -28.27 -1.39 -29.04
N ARG A 10 -28.14 -0.06 -29.21
CA ARG A 10 -26.84 0.62 -29.01
C ARG A 10 -26.34 0.56 -27.56
N VAL A 11 -27.23 0.67 -26.58
CA VAL A 11 -26.89 0.57 -25.16
C VAL A 11 -26.39 -0.84 -24.84
N PHE A 12 -27.13 -1.88 -25.23
CA PHE A 12 -26.76 -3.27 -24.98
C PHE A 12 -25.49 -3.68 -25.74
N ASN A 13 -25.34 -3.27 -27.00
CA ASN A 13 -24.10 -3.50 -27.77
C ASN A 13 -22.88 -2.84 -27.10
N SER A 14 -23.03 -1.59 -26.64
CA SER A 14 -21.96 -0.90 -25.91
C SER A 14 -21.62 -1.61 -24.59
N TYR A 15 -22.61 -2.13 -23.87
CA TYR A 15 -22.38 -2.95 -22.67
C TYR A 15 -21.62 -4.22 -23.03
N ASN A 16 -22.07 -4.97 -24.04
CA ASN A 16 -21.45 -6.23 -24.47
C ASN A 16 -19.98 -6.02 -24.88
N LYS A 17 -19.66 -4.91 -25.55
CA LYS A 17 -18.28 -4.54 -25.90
C LYS A 17 -17.38 -4.37 -24.67
N HIS A 18 -17.82 -3.64 -23.65
CA HIS A 18 -17.04 -3.47 -22.41
C HIS A 18 -16.99 -4.76 -21.57
N SER A 19 -18.03 -5.59 -21.63
CA SER A 19 -18.10 -6.89 -20.96
C SER A 19 -17.02 -7.86 -21.47
N ILE A 20 -16.70 -7.82 -22.77
CA ILE A 20 -15.57 -8.57 -23.35
C ILE A 20 -14.23 -8.15 -22.73
N GLN A 21 -14.01 -6.84 -22.55
CA GLN A 21 -12.78 -6.35 -21.93
C GLN A 21 -12.70 -6.73 -20.43
N LEU A 22 -13.81 -6.63 -19.69
CA LEU A 22 -13.87 -7.10 -18.29
C LEU A 22 -13.54 -8.59 -18.18
N LYS A 23 -14.14 -9.42 -19.06
CA LYS A 23 -13.85 -10.87 -19.15
C LYS A 23 -12.37 -11.14 -19.40
N LYS A 24 -11.76 -10.38 -20.33
CA LYS A 24 -10.33 -10.48 -20.62
C LYS A 24 -9.50 -10.16 -19.38
N ASN A 25 -9.74 -9.01 -18.74
CA ASN A 25 -9.01 -8.59 -17.55
C ASN A 25 -9.13 -9.65 -16.44
N LEU A 26 -10.35 -10.10 -16.11
CA LEU A 26 -10.57 -11.13 -15.08
C LEU A 26 -9.84 -12.45 -15.39
N LYS A 27 -9.85 -12.88 -16.66
CA LYS A 27 -9.11 -14.08 -17.09
C LYS A 27 -7.60 -13.93 -16.90
N GLU A 28 -7.05 -12.76 -17.24
CA GLU A 28 -5.62 -12.48 -17.07
C GLU A 28 -5.24 -12.35 -15.60
N THR A 29 -6.08 -11.74 -14.76
CA THR A 29 -5.90 -11.71 -13.29
C THR A 29 -5.87 -13.12 -12.71
N ASN A 30 -6.81 -13.98 -13.10
CA ASN A 30 -6.84 -15.38 -12.67
C ASN A 30 -5.62 -16.18 -13.16
N ALA A 31 -5.13 -15.90 -14.37
CA ALA A 31 -3.88 -16.49 -14.86
C ALA A 31 -2.68 -16.05 -14.02
N PHE A 32 -2.58 -14.74 -13.72
CA PHE A 32 -1.53 -14.17 -12.87
C PHE A 32 -1.52 -14.81 -11.46
N PHE A 33 -2.69 -14.93 -10.82
CA PHE A 33 -2.79 -15.55 -9.50
C PHE A 33 -2.47 -17.05 -9.48
N ARG A 34 -2.69 -17.77 -10.59
CA ARG A 34 -2.26 -19.18 -10.69
C ARG A 34 -0.75 -19.29 -10.89
N GLU A 35 -0.19 -18.44 -11.75
CA GLU A 35 1.25 -18.42 -12.05
C GLU A 35 2.09 -18.10 -10.81
N ILE A 36 1.71 -17.07 -10.04
CA ILE A 36 2.46 -16.70 -8.83
C ILE A 36 2.43 -17.80 -7.77
N ARG A 37 1.28 -18.47 -7.61
CA ARG A 37 1.14 -19.63 -6.70
C ARG A 37 2.05 -20.78 -7.13
N GLN A 38 2.07 -21.11 -8.43
CA GLN A 38 2.88 -22.20 -8.96
C GLN A 38 4.40 -21.92 -8.84
N ASN A 39 4.83 -20.72 -9.20
CA ASN A 39 6.23 -20.32 -9.11
C ASN A 39 6.76 -20.38 -7.68
N TYR A 40 5.92 -20.01 -6.70
CA TYR A 40 6.33 -20.01 -5.29
C TYR A 40 6.34 -21.41 -4.68
N SER A 41 5.35 -22.26 -4.99
CA SER A 41 5.37 -23.68 -4.58
C SER A 41 6.63 -24.39 -5.07
N ASN A 42 7.08 -24.10 -6.30
CA ASN A 42 8.31 -24.65 -6.86
C ASN A 42 9.58 -24.06 -6.21
N ALA A 43 9.59 -22.76 -5.89
CA ALA A 43 10.71 -22.10 -5.22
C ALA A 43 10.94 -22.69 -3.82
N CYS A 44 9.89 -22.83 -3.00
CA CYS A 44 9.97 -23.42 -1.65
C CYS A 44 10.40 -24.90 -1.68
N ALA A 45 9.96 -25.67 -2.69
CA ALA A 45 10.36 -27.07 -2.85
C ALA A 45 11.83 -27.25 -3.22
N SER A 46 12.43 -26.26 -3.88
CA SER A 46 13.82 -26.31 -4.35
C SER A 46 14.85 -25.86 -3.32
N THR A 47 14.43 -25.20 -2.23
CA THR A 47 15.38 -24.47 -1.37
C THR A 47 15.58 -24.96 0.07
N MET A 48 14.66 -25.57 0.84
CA MET A 48 14.98 -25.92 2.26
C MET A 48 14.09 -27.00 2.95
N SER A 49 14.57 -27.48 4.12
CA SER A 49 13.96 -28.44 5.06
C SER A 49 12.65 -27.96 5.71
N SER A 50 11.86 -28.93 6.20
CA SER A 50 10.45 -28.84 6.62
C SER A 50 10.03 -27.66 7.50
N ASP A 51 10.92 -27.17 8.37
CA ASP A 51 10.55 -26.15 9.37
C ASP A 51 10.59 -24.71 8.83
N SER A 52 11.23 -24.47 7.67
CA SER A 52 11.33 -23.15 7.04
C SER A 52 10.25 -22.87 5.99
N ALA A 53 9.62 -23.92 5.46
CA ALA A 53 8.59 -23.82 4.42
C ALA A 53 7.26 -23.22 4.93
N SER A 54 6.99 -23.30 6.23
CA SER A 54 5.79 -22.75 6.86
C SER A 54 5.87 -21.23 7.10
N LEU A 55 7.08 -20.68 7.22
CA LEU A 55 7.34 -19.26 7.49
C LEU A 55 7.10 -18.35 6.27
N GLU A 56 7.33 -18.84 5.05
CA GLU A 56 7.19 -18.03 3.82
C GLU A 56 5.82 -18.20 3.12
N ALA A 57 5.11 -19.31 3.37
CA ALA A 57 3.80 -19.58 2.76
C ALA A 57 2.69 -18.59 3.22
N GLY A 58 2.84 -17.96 4.39
CA GLY A 58 1.86 -17.01 4.94
C GLY A 58 1.82 -15.67 4.19
N HIS A 59 2.95 -15.20 3.65
CA HIS A 59 3.08 -13.86 3.07
C HIS A 59 2.40 -13.71 1.70
N LEU A 60 2.11 -14.80 1.00
CA LEU A 60 1.45 -14.80 -0.31
C LEU A 60 0.01 -15.33 -0.29
N SER A 61 -0.45 -15.81 0.87
CA SER A 61 -1.86 -16.18 1.07
C SER A 61 -2.82 -15.00 0.83
N CYS A 62 -2.32 -13.77 0.93
CA CYS A 62 -3.04 -12.53 0.67
C CYS A 62 -3.15 -12.14 -0.83
N ILE A 63 -2.50 -12.86 -1.75
CA ILE A 63 -2.60 -12.61 -3.21
C ILE A 63 -3.68 -13.51 -3.82
N SER A 64 -4.92 -13.22 -3.45
CA SER A 64 -6.09 -13.92 -3.94
C SER A 64 -7.32 -13.00 -3.94
N PHE A 65 -8.38 -13.42 -4.61
CA PHE A 65 -9.67 -12.78 -4.46
C PHE A 65 -10.27 -13.15 -3.10
N PRO A 66 -10.79 -12.19 -2.33
CA PRO A 66 -11.75 -12.50 -1.28
C PRO A 66 -12.95 -13.23 -1.89
N ILE A 67 -13.46 -14.28 -1.22
CA ILE A 67 -14.50 -15.19 -1.76
C ILE A 67 -15.72 -14.43 -2.29
N HIS A 68 -16.23 -13.45 -1.54
CA HIS A 68 -17.39 -12.65 -1.94
C HIS A 68 -17.11 -11.77 -3.17
N GLU A 69 -15.87 -11.26 -3.32
CA GLU A 69 -15.48 -10.47 -4.49
C GLU A 69 -15.37 -11.35 -5.74
N GLU A 70 -14.83 -12.57 -5.59
CA GLU A 70 -14.75 -13.57 -6.67
C GLU A 70 -16.14 -13.98 -7.17
N GLU A 71 -17.05 -14.32 -6.24
CA GLU A 71 -18.42 -14.71 -6.55
C GLU A 71 -19.17 -13.61 -7.29
N PHE A 72 -19.05 -12.35 -6.84
CA PHE A 72 -19.63 -11.21 -7.52
C PHE A 72 -19.08 -11.04 -8.94
N LEU A 73 -17.77 -11.15 -9.12
CA LEU A 73 -17.13 -11.02 -10.44
C LEU A 73 -17.54 -12.17 -11.37
N LEU A 74 -17.64 -13.40 -10.88
CA LEU A 74 -18.09 -14.55 -11.68
C LEU A 74 -19.54 -14.39 -12.13
N ASN A 75 -20.41 -13.84 -11.27
CA ASN A 75 -21.82 -13.63 -11.59
C ASN A 75 -22.07 -12.43 -12.50
N THR A 76 -21.21 -11.40 -12.44
CA THR A 76 -21.41 -10.12 -13.15
C THR A 76 -20.59 -10.04 -14.44
N VAL A 77 -19.32 -10.45 -14.40
CA VAL A 77 -18.40 -10.32 -15.54
C VAL A 77 -18.80 -11.32 -16.61
N GLY A 78 -19.38 -10.79 -17.68
CA GLY A 78 -19.84 -11.61 -18.79
C GLY A 78 -21.30 -11.97 -18.78
N ALA A 79 -22.04 -11.54 -17.75
CA ALA A 79 -23.48 -11.67 -17.68
C ALA A 79 -24.15 -10.98 -18.87
N ALA A 80 -25.11 -11.66 -19.48
CA ALA A 80 -25.88 -11.11 -20.59
C ALA A 80 -26.99 -10.20 -20.07
N PRO A 81 -27.30 -9.09 -20.76
CA PRO A 81 -28.48 -8.31 -20.43
C PRO A 81 -29.76 -9.09 -20.69
N TYR A 82 -30.72 -9.00 -19.77
CA TYR A 82 -32.01 -9.69 -19.89
C TYR A 82 -33.12 -8.75 -19.46
N ILE A 83 -34.03 -8.40 -20.36
CA ILE A 83 -35.20 -7.58 -20.05
C ILE A 83 -36.26 -8.47 -19.42
N VAL A 84 -36.70 -8.13 -18.21
CA VAL A 84 -37.75 -8.86 -17.48
C VAL A 84 -38.99 -7.98 -17.44
N ILE A 85 -40.09 -8.46 -18.03
CA ILE A 85 -41.36 -7.73 -18.11
C ILE A 85 -42.36 -8.33 -17.12
N LEU A 86 -42.67 -7.54 -16.10
CA LEU A 86 -43.74 -7.74 -15.13
C LEU A 86 -44.88 -6.74 -15.41
N GLY A 87 -46.00 -6.89 -14.72
CA GLY A 87 -47.07 -5.89 -14.76
C GLY A 87 -48.34 -6.36 -14.05
N GLN A 88 -49.31 -5.45 -13.97
CA GLN A 88 -50.58 -5.70 -13.27
C GLN A 88 -51.42 -6.81 -13.89
N ASP A 89 -51.39 -6.91 -15.22
CA ASP A 89 -52.08 -7.96 -15.98
C ASP A 89 -51.32 -8.32 -17.27
N CYS A 90 -51.85 -9.28 -18.03
CA CYS A 90 -51.25 -9.73 -19.29
C CYS A 90 -51.32 -8.69 -20.39
N ALA A 91 -52.42 -7.92 -20.47
CA ALA A 91 -52.59 -6.90 -21.50
C ALA A 91 -51.53 -5.81 -21.38
N ALA A 92 -51.26 -5.32 -20.17
CA ALA A 92 -50.21 -4.36 -19.89
C ALA A 92 -48.81 -4.89 -20.25
N ARG A 93 -48.50 -6.15 -19.86
CA ARG A 93 -47.25 -6.83 -20.21
C ARG A 93 -47.05 -6.95 -21.73
N TYR A 94 -48.08 -7.41 -22.43
CA TYR A 94 -48.03 -7.65 -23.88
C TYR A 94 -47.91 -6.34 -24.66
N GLN A 95 -48.62 -5.29 -24.24
CA GLN A 95 -48.52 -3.97 -24.86
C GLN A 95 -47.13 -3.37 -24.69
N LEU A 96 -46.51 -3.53 -23.52
CA LEU A 96 -45.14 -3.07 -23.28
C LEU A 96 -44.14 -3.83 -24.16
N LEU A 97 -44.27 -5.16 -24.28
CA LEU A 97 -43.42 -5.97 -25.16
C LEU A 97 -43.57 -5.56 -26.63
N ASN A 98 -44.81 -5.46 -27.12
CA ASN A 98 -45.08 -5.07 -28.50
C ASN A 98 -44.47 -3.70 -28.83
N CYS A 99 -44.53 -2.75 -27.89
CA CYS A 99 -43.88 -1.44 -28.02
C CYS A 99 -42.34 -1.54 -28.03
N LEU A 100 -41.78 -2.35 -27.13
CA LEU A 100 -40.34 -2.58 -27.00
C LEU A 100 -39.72 -3.13 -28.29
N LEU A 101 -40.37 -4.12 -28.91
CA LEU A 101 -39.91 -4.73 -30.17
C LEU A 101 -40.37 -3.93 -31.39
N GLY A 102 -41.41 -3.09 -31.24
CA GLY A 102 -41.96 -2.29 -32.33
C GLY A 102 -42.79 -3.11 -33.32
N GLU A 103 -43.27 -4.27 -32.89
CA GLU A 103 -44.05 -5.23 -33.67
C GLU A 103 -45.21 -5.71 -32.79
N ARG A 104 -46.39 -5.92 -33.38
CA ARG A 104 -47.55 -6.48 -32.68
C ARG A 104 -47.44 -8.00 -32.68
N LEU A 105 -46.61 -8.54 -31.79
CA LEU A 105 -46.34 -9.98 -31.70
C LEU A 105 -47.32 -10.70 -30.78
N LEU A 106 -47.71 -10.07 -29.68
CA LEU A 106 -48.68 -10.62 -28.73
C LEU A 106 -50.07 -9.97 -28.89
N PRO A 107 -51.16 -10.72 -28.65
CA PRO A 107 -52.52 -10.20 -28.76
C PRO A 107 -52.80 -9.08 -27.75
N LEU A 108 -53.77 -8.20 -28.06
CA LEU A 108 -54.22 -7.09 -27.21
C LEU A 108 -55.74 -7.13 -27.06
N GLY A 109 -56.28 -6.46 -26.03
CA GLY A 109 -57.72 -6.47 -25.75
C GLY A 109 -58.20 -7.79 -25.11
N PRO A 110 -59.44 -8.24 -25.34
CA PRO A 110 -60.00 -9.45 -24.72
C PRO A 110 -59.16 -10.71 -24.95
N GLU A 111 -58.43 -10.76 -26.07
CA GLU A 111 -57.57 -11.88 -26.46
C GLU A 111 -56.26 -11.96 -25.64
N ALA A 112 -55.82 -10.87 -25.01
CA ALA A 112 -54.67 -10.87 -24.11
C ALA A 112 -54.96 -11.61 -22.78
N GLY A 113 -56.25 -11.75 -22.45
CA GLY A 113 -56.79 -12.20 -21.18
C GLY A 113 -57.67 -11.09 -20.62
N GLU A 114 -58.94 -11.39 -20.30
CA GLU A 114 -59.81 -10.44 -19.60
C GLU A 114 -59.14 -10.00 -18.29
N ALA A 115 -59.44 -8.77 -17.86
CA ALA A 115 -58.95 -8.24 -16.61
C ALA A 115 -59.16 -9.28 -15.50
N CYS A 116 -58.17 -9.44 -14.61
CA CYS A 116 -58.22 -10.36 -13.48
C CYS A 116 -59.38 -10.07 -12.48
N GLU A 117 -60.34 -9.22 -12.83
CA GLU A 117 -61.54 -8.89 -12.07
C GLU A 117 -62.79 -8.87 -12.98
N GLY A 118 -63.57 -9.96 -12.95
CA GLY A 118 -64.98 -10.08 -13.39
C GLY A 118 -65.21 -10.09 -14.90
N VAL A 119 -65.63 -11.19 -15.53
CA VAL A 119 -66.90 -11.90 -15.31
C VAL A 119 -66.68 -13.39 -15.59
N GLN A 120 -66.83 -14.25 -14.56
CA GLN A 120 -66.71 -15.74 -14.54
C GLN A 120 -65.52 -16.38 -13.77
N GLY A 121 -64.73 -15.64 -12.99
CA GLY A 121 -63.87 -16.27 -11.97
C GLY A 121 -62.78 -17.22 -12.50
N THR A 122 -62.49 -17.18 -13.80
CA THR A 122 -61.42 -17.95 -14.44
C THR A 122 -60.09 -17.24 -14.21
N VAL A 123 -59.24 -17.87 -13.40
CA VAL A 123 -57.90 -17.35 -13.09
C VAL A 123 -57.04 -17.40 -14.37
N CYS A 124 -56.38 -16.29 -14.72
CA CYS A 124 -55.45 -16.24 -15.87
C CYS A 124 -54.43 -17.39 -15.83
N LYS A 125 -54.20 -18.13 -16.94
CA LYS A 125 -53.20 -19.22 -16.99
C LYS A 125 -52.10 -19.00 -18.04
N ARG A 126 -51.62 -17.76 -18.19
CA ARG A 126 -50.54 -17.45 -19.15
C ARG A 126 -49.19 -17.99 -18.67
N ARG A 127 -48.50 -18.73 -19.55
CA ARG A 127 -47.17 -19.29 -19.31
C ARG A 127 -46.06 -18.25 -19.48
N LYS A 128 -44.85 -18.59 -19.03
CA LYS A 128 -43.63 -17.79 -19.22
C LYS A 128 -43.30 -17.70 -20.72
N LEU A 129 -42.94 -16.51 -21.19
CA LEU A 129 -42.54 -16.27 -22.59
C LEU A 129 -41.09 -15.81 -22.65
N CYS A 130 -40.29 -16.44 -23.52
CA CYS A 130 -38.87 -16.14 -23.69
C CYS A 130 -38.58 -15.75 -25.14
N PHE A 131 -38.20 -14.51 -25.37
CA PHE A 131 -37.85 -14.00 -26.71
C PHE A 131 -36.33 -14.01 -26.92
N THR A 132 -35.90 -14.63 -28.02
CA THR A 132 -34.49 -14.81 -28.37
C THR A 132 -34.23 -14.48 -29.84
N HIS A 133 -32.97 -14.29 -30.21
CA HIS A 133 -32.61 -14.04 -31.60
C HIS A 133 -32.46 -15.33 -32.41
N GLY A 134 -32.97 -15.31 -33.65
CA GLY A 134 -32.62 -16.30 -34.65
C GLY A 134 -32.84 -15.79 -36.07
N ARG A 135 -32.42 -16.60 -37.05
CA ARG A 135 -32.50 -16.26 -38.48
C ARG A 135 -33.91 -16.38 -39.06
N GLN A 136 -34.78 -17.11 -38.38
CA GLN A 136 -36.17 -17.34 -38.76
C GLN A 136 -37.04 -17.21 -37.52
N THR A 137 -38.29 -16.78 -37.73
CA THR A 137 -39.30 -16.81 -36.68
C THR A 137 -39.66 -18.24 -36.37
N ARG A 138 -39.49 -18.67 -35.12
CA ARG A 138 -39.83 -20.01 -34.65
C ARG A 138 -40.43 -19.93 -33.26
N LEU A 139 -41.50 -20.69 -33.05
CA LEU A 139 -42.06 -20.94 -31.73
C LEU A 139 -41.81 -22.39 -31.35
N SER A 140 -41.36 -22.58 -30.12
CA SER A 140 -41.16 -23.90 -29.53
C SER A 140 -41.56 -23.87 -28.07
N LEU A 141 -42.08 -25.00 -27.58
CA LEU A 141 -42.36 -25.19 -26.18
C LEU A 141 -41.16 -25.91 -25.56
N ALA A 142 -40.50 -25.29 -24.59
CA ALA A 142 -39.26 -25.82 -24.02
C ALA A 142 -39.34 -25.87 -22.50
N LEU A 143 -38.77 -26.92 -21.92
CA LEU A 143 -38.47 -26.94 -20.50
C LEU A 143 -37.21 -26.09 -20.23
N PRO A 144 -37.15 -25.34 -19.11
CA PRO A 144 -36.01 -24.49 -18.78
C PRO A 144 -34.67 -25.22 -18.95
N GLY A 145 -33.92 -24.84 -19.98
CA GLY A 145 -32.55 -25.30 -20.24
C GLY A 145 -32.36 -26.77 -20.63
N GLN A 146 -33.40 -27.57 -20.90
CA GLN A 146 -33.21 -29.03 -20.98
C GLN A 146 -33.81 -29.75 -22.20
N TYR A 147 -35.05 -29.49 -22.67
CA TYR A 147 -35.61 -30.22 -23.82
C TYR A 147 -36.74 -29.45 -24.53
N GLU A 148 -36.78 -29.48 -25.86
CA GLU A 148 -37.96 -29.07 -26.64
C GLU A 148 -39.04 -30.15 -26.54
N LEU A 149 -40.23 -29.77 -26.10
CA LEU A 149 -41.38 -30.66 -26.05
C LEU A 149 -41.92 -30.89 -27.46
N VAL A 150 -42.11 -32.16 -27.83
CA VAL A 150 -42.77 -32.52 -29.10
C VAL A 150 -44.26 -32.21 -28.97
N HIS A 151 -44.62 -30.97 -29.31
CA HIS A 151 -45.99 -30.49 -29.25
C HIS A 151 -46.35 -29.73 -30.53
N GLN A 152 -47.56 -29.98 -31.04
CA GLN A 152 -48.05 -29.31 -32.24
C GLN A 152 -48.67 -27.97 -31.86
N LEU A 153 -47.84 -26.93 -31.82
CA LEU A 153 -48.30 -25.56 -31.57
C LEU A 153 -49.22 -25.07 -32.70
N ALA A 154 -50.25 -24.29 -32.34
CA ALA A 154 -51.15 -23.67 -33.31
C ALA A 154 -50.39 -22.79 -34.30
N ALA A 155 -49.32 -22.13 -33.81
CA ALA A 155 -48.40 -21.34 -34.62
C ALA A 155 -47.69 -22.12 -35.74
N ASN A 156 -47.59 -23.45 -35.62
CA ASN A 156 -46.95 -24.31 -36.63
C ASN A 156 -47.94 -24.80 -37.70
N CYS A 157 -49.24 -24.62 -37.50
CA CYS A 157 -50.31 -25.12 -38.36
C CYS A 157 -50.79 -24.10 -39.41
N GLY A 158 -50.34 -22.84 -39.36
CA GLY A 158 -50.79 -21.79 -40.26
C GLY A 158 -50.04 -20.47 -40.11
N ARG A 159 -50.47 -19.43 -40.85
CA ARG A 159 -49.97 -18.06 -40.66
C ARG A 159 -50.74 -17.39 -39.52
N TRP A 160 -50.04 -16.61 -38.72
CA TRP A 160 -50.59 -15.86 -37.60
C TRP A 160 -50.04 -14.43 -37.63
N ASP A 161 -50.88 -13.45 -37.28
CA ASP A 161 -50.48 -12.04 -37.16
C ASP A 161 -49.92 -11.74 -35.76
N THR A 162 -50.46 -12.41 -34.74
CA THR A 162 -49.98 -12.44 -33.36
C THR A 162 -49.88 -13.88 -32.88
N VAL A 163 -49.02 -14.17 -31.91
CA VAL A 163 -48.89 -15.50 -31.32
C VAL A 163 -50.27 -16.02 -30.91
N PRO A 164 -50.68 -17.21 -31.37
CA PRO A 164 -51.99 -17.77 -31.07
C PRO A 164 -52.26 -17.86 -29.56
N ARG A 165 -53.52 -17.56 -29.18
CA ARG A 165 -53.93 -17.57 -27.77
C ARG A 165 -53.69 -18.93 -27.10
N GLU A 166 -53.94 -20.01 -27.84
CA GLU A 166 -53.81 -21.40 -27.41
C GLU A 166 -52.38 -21.74 -26.99
N ASP A 167 -51.38 -21.19 -27.70
CA ASP A 167 -49.96 -21.43 -27.41
C ASP A 167 -49.48 -20.66 -26.16
N LEU A 168 -50.16 -19.56 -25.81
CA LEU A 168 -49.85 -18.70 -24.67
C LEU A 168 -50.46 -19.17 -23.34
N GLU A 169 -51.47 -20.05 -23.37
CA GLU A 169 -52.27 -20.46 -22.21
C GLU A 169 -52.02 -21.94 -21.86
N ILE A 170 -52.09 -22.28 -20.57
CA ILE A 170 -52.03 -23.68 -20.10
C ILE A 170 -53.45 -24.22 -19.99
N HIS A 171 -53.78 -25.24 -20.78
CA HIS A 171 -55.11 -25.85 -20.83
C HIS A 171 -55.37 -26.76 -19.60
N GLU A 172 -56.60 -26.74 -19.08
CA GLU A 172 -56.97 -27.41 -17.82
C GLU A 172 -56.87 -28.94 -17.86
N GLU A 173 -57.03 -29.53 -19.04
CA GLU A 173 -56.98 -30.98 -19.27
C GLU A 173 -55.54 -31.54 -19.31
N CYS A 174 -54.52 -30.68 -19.18
CA CYS A 174 -53.13 -31.10 -19.24
C CYS A 174 -52.66 -31.60 -17.85
N GLU A 175 -52.71 -32.93 -17.66
CA GLU A 175 -52.18 -33.61 -16.47
C GLU A 175 -50.64 -33.67 -16.43
N ASP A 176 -49.97 -33.46 -17.58
CA ASP A 176 -48.51 -33.55 -17.67
C ASP A 176 -47.82 -32.33 -16.99
N PRO A 177 -47.04 -32.56 -15.91
CA PRO A 177 -46.28 -31.50 -15.26
C PRO A 177 -45.30 -30.78 -16.20
N ALA A 178 -44.78 -31.47 -17.22
CA ALA A 178 -43.83 -30.89 -18.16
C ALA A 178 -44.49 -29.76 -18.97
N HIS A 179 -45.75 -29.91 -19.38
CA HIS A 179 -46.49 -28.89 -20.10
C HIS A 179 -46.82 -27.64 -19.26
N ARG A 180 -46.90 -27.80 -17.92
CA ARG A 180 -47.11 -26.70 -16.97
C ARG A 180 -45.83 -25.90 -16.72
N LEU A 181 -44.69 -26.59 -16.65
CA LEU A 181 -43.37 -25.98 -16.44
C LEU A 181 -42.76 -25.41 -17.72
N ALA A 182 -43.23 -25.84 -18.89
CA ALA A 182 -42.65 -25.43 -20.15
C ALA A 182 -42.98 -23.98 -20.52
N GLU A 183 -41.94 -23.25 -20.90
CA GLU A 183 -41.98 -21.89 -21.39
C GLU A 183 -42.11 -21.86 -22.91
N LEU A 184 -42.78 -20.83 -23.43
CA LEU A 184 -42.85 -20.59 -24.86
C LEU A 184 -41.62 -19.80 -25.29
N GLU A 185 -40.73 -20.44 -26.04
CA GLU A 185 -39.58 -19.79 -26.66
C GLU A 185 -40.00 -19.22 -28.03
N ILE A 186 -39.88 -17.90 -28.17
CA ILE A 186 -40.16 -17.17 -29.41
C ILE A 186 -38.85 -16.64 -29.98
N THR A 187 -38.35 -17.31 -31.01
CA THR A 187 -37.14 -16.88 -31.73
C THR A 187 -37.52 -15.91 -32.83
N LEU A 188 -36.88 -14.74 -32.92
CA LEU A 188 -37.16 -13.71 -33.94
C LEU A 188 -35.88 -13.12 -34.55
N TYR A 189 -35.97 -12.71 -35.82
CA TYR A 189 -34.93 -11.91 -36.48
C TYR A 189 -35.06 -10.43 -36.09
N HIS A 190 -34.67 -10.09 -34.86
CA HIS A 190 -34.75 -8.73 -34.34
C HIS A 190 -33.40 -8.24 -33.76
N PRO A 191 -32.89 -7.05 -34.14
CA PRO A 191 -31.56 -6.58 -33.70
C PRO A 191 -31.43 -6.32 -32.19
N LEU A 192 -32.51 -5.99 -31.48
CA LEU A 192 -32.45 -5.91 -30.00
C LEU A 192 -32.18 -7.29 -29.38
N LEU A 193 -32.76 -8.35 -29.97
CA LEU A 193 -32.64 -9.71 -29.44
C LEU A 193 -31.25 -10.31 -29.68
N GLN A 194 -30.47 -9.75 -30.62
CA GLN A 194 -29.06 -10.10 -30.80
C GLN A 194 -28.21 -9.71 -29.59
N GLU A 195 -28.63 -8.69 -28.87
CA GLU A 195 -27.85 -8.09 -27.78
C GLU A 195 -28.41 -8.42 -26.38
N ALA A 196 -29.70 -8.77 -26.28
CA ALA A 196 -30.40 -9.06 -25.02
C ALA A 196 -31.55 -10.05 -25.21
N LYS A 197 -31.83 -10.88 -24.19
CA LYS A 197 -33.07 -11.69 -24.15
C LYS A 197 -34.22 -10.89 -23.53
N VAL A 198 -35.46 -11.28 -23.81
CA VAL A 198 -36.65 -10.68 -23.17
C VAL A 198 -37.54 -11.76 -22.58
N MET A 199 -37.89 -11.63 -21.31
CA MET A 199 -38.78 -12.53 -20.59
C MET A 199 -40.06 -11.79 -20.26
N VAL A 200 -41.20 -12.40 -20.55
CA VAL A 200 -42.48 -12.01 -19.98
C VAL A 200 -42.83 -13.02 -18.91
N VAL A 201 -42.92 -12.55 -17.67
CA VAL A 201 -43.21 -13.38 -16.49
C VAL A 201 -44.60 -14.02 -16.64
N PRO A 202 -44.80 -15.29 -16.21
CA PRO A 202 -46.12 -15.97 -16.23
C PRO A 202 -47.17 -15.29 -15.34
N CYS A 203 -48.41 -15.75 -15.39
CA CYS A 203 -49.42 -15.39 -14.38
C CYS A 203 -49.08 -16.06 -13.02
N PRO A 204 -49.27 -15.39 -11.86
CA PRO A 204 -48.90 -15.94 -10.55
C PRO A 204 -49.59 -17.27 -10.18
N SER A 205 -50.75 -17.51 -10.78
CA SER A 205 -51.55 -18.74 -10.70
C SER A 205 -50.93 -19.94 -11.42
N VAL A 206 -50.02 -19.70 -12.36
CA VAL A 206 -49.29 -20.74 -13.11
C VAL A 206 -48.01 -21.09 -12.39
N GLN A 207 -47.22 -20.07 -12.07
CA GLN A 207 -45.91 -20.21 -11.47
C GLN A 207 -45.65 -19.02 -10.55
N PRO A 208 -45.20 -19.25 -9.29
CA PRO A 208 -44.78 -18.19 -8.39
C PRO A 208 -43.63 -17.35 -8.99
N ILE A 209 -43.56 -16.09 -8.60
CA ILE A 209 -42.55 -15.15 -9.12
C ILE A 209 -41.11 -15.59 -8.79
N GLU A 210 -40.94 -16.28 -7.66
CA GLU A 210 -39.64 -16.79 -7.20
C GLU A 210 -39.08 -17.84 -8.15
N GLU A 211 -39.91 -18.80 -8.56
CA GLU A 211 -39.52 -19.85 -9.51
C GLU A 211 -39.35 -19.27 -10.92
N ALA A 212 -40.21 -18.35 -11.32
CA ALA A 212 -40.13 -17.72 -12.65
C ALA A 212 -38.83 -16.93 -12.87
N LEU A 213 -38.26 -16.36 -11.80
CA LEU A 213 -37.06 -15.52 -11.83
C LEU A 213 -35.77 -16.26 -11.45
N GLU A 214 -35.81 -17.56 -11.16
CA GLU A 214 -34.63 -18.34 -10.75
C GLU A 214 -33.49 -18.20 -11.78
N ASP A 215 -33.79 -18.28 -13.07
CA ASP A 215 -32.85 -18.11 -14.20
C ASP A 215 -32.21 -16.71 -14.26
N CYS A 216 -32.83 -15.71 -13.62
CA CYS A 216 -32.33 -14.34 -13.60
C CYS A 216 -31.38 -14.06 -12.44
N THR A 217 -31.21 -15.01 -11.50
CA THR A 217 -30.36 -14.83 -10.31
C THR A 217 -28.87 -15.04 -10.58
N ARG A 218 -28.49 -15.68 -11.69
CA ARG A 218 -27.09 -16.01 -12.03
C ARG A 218 -26.76 -15.65 -13.46
N SER A 219 -25.55 -15.13 -13.68
CA SER A 219 -24.98 -14.89 -15.03
C SER A 219 -25.83 -14.00 -15.95
N VAL A 220 -26.67 -13.14 -15.38
CA VAL A 220 -27.60 -12.25 -16.08
C VAL A 220 -27.63 -10.89 -15.39
N ILE A 221 -27.74 -9.81 -16.17
CA ILE A 221 -28.07 -8.47 -15.65
C ILE A 221 -29.52 -8.13 -16.00
N PRO A 222 -30.46 -8.22 -15.04
CA PRO A 222 -31.87 -7.98 -15.31
C PRO A 222 -32.18 -6.48 -15.47
N ILE A 223 -32.92 -6.15 -16.53
CA ILE A 223 -33.55 -4.85 -16.73
C ILE A 223 -35.04 -5.03 -16.43
N ILE A 224 -35.43 -4.70 -15.21
CA ILE A 224 -36.76 -4.99 -14.68
C ILE A 224 -37.74 -3.89 -15.09
N LEU A 225 -38.77 -4.26 -15.84
CA LEU A 225 -39.86 -3.39 -16.28
C LEU A 225 -41.16 -3.84 -15.63
N TYR A 226 -41.94 -2.90 -15.11
CA TYR A 226 -43.24 -3.19 -14.52
C TYR A 226 -44.33 -2.35 -15.21
N ALA A 227 -45.21 -3.01 -15.97
CA ALA A 227 -46.28 -2.39 -16.74
C ALA A 227 -47.53 -2.13 -15.87
N ILE A 228 -48.02 -0.90 -15.88
CA ILE A 228 -49.13 -0.43 -15.02
C ILE A 228 -50.22 0.20 -15.88
N ASN A 229 -51.45 -0.25 -15.73
CA ASN A 229 -52.61 0.27 -16.47
C ASN A 229 -53.71 0.81 -15.52
N GLN A 230 -53.56 0.62 -14.21
CA GLN A 230 -54.43 1.17 -13.17
C GLN A 230 -53.73 2.29 -12.35
N ASP A 231 -54.49 3.07 -11.59
CA ASP A 231 -53.98 4.21 -10.79
C ASP A 231 -53.39 3.82 -9.42
N THR A 232 -53.48 2.54 -9.05
CA THR A 232 -53.01 1.99 -7.77
C THR A 232 -52.54 0.55 -7.92
N LEU A 233 -51.63 0.11 -7.06
CA LEU A 233 -51.21 -1.29 -6.91
C LEU A 233 -52.04 -1.97 -5.82
N SER A 234 -52.46 -3.21 -6.05
CA SER A 234 -53.12 -4.06 -5.04
C SER A 234 -52.12 -4.57 -3.99
N THR A 235 -52.61 -5.07 -2.86
CA THR A 235 -51.76 -5.66 -1.80
C THR A 235 -50.94 -6.85 -2.29
N GLU A 236 -51.52 -7.67 -3.17
CA GLU A 236 -50.84 -8.83 -3.79
C GLU A 236 -49.73 -8.38 -4.75
N GLN A 237 -49.99 -7.38 -5.59
CA GLN A 237 -48.99 -6.80 -6.51
C GLN A 237 -47.83 -6.16 -5.74
N VAL A 238 -48.11 -5.50 -4.60
CA VAL A 238 -47.07 -4.94 -3.73
C VAL A 238 -46.23 -6.06 -3.12
N ALA A 239 -46.83 -7.14 -2.65
CA ALA A 239 -46.10 -8.29 -2.10
C ALA A 239 -45.19 -8.95 -3.16
N GLU A 240 -45.68 -9.09 -4.40
CA GLU A 240 -44.90 -9.59 -5.53
C GLU A 240 -43.68 -8.70 -5.83
N LEU A 241 -43.87 -7.38 -5.89
CA LEU A 241 -42.78 -6.41 -6.12
C LEU A 241 -41.70 -6.47 -5.03
N TRP A 242 -42.07 -6.70 -3.77
CA TRP A 242 -41.10 -6.88 -2.68
C TRP A 242 -40.28 -8.15 -2.85
N LYS A 243 -40.90 -9.27 -3.26
CA LYS A 243 -40.18 -10.51 -3.58
C LYS A 243 -39.19 -10.32 -4.72
N VAL A 244 -39.59 -9.61 -5.78
CA VAL A 244 -38.68 -9.27 -6.90
C VAL A 244 -37.47 -8.46 -6.41
N LYS A 245 -37.70 -7.50 -5.52
CA LYS A 245 -36.64 -6.66 -4.94
C LYS A 245 -35.68 -7.47 -4.07
N GLU A 246 -36.19 -8.43 -3.30
CA GLU A 246 -35.39 -9.33 -2.46
C GLU A 246 -34.53 -10.28 -3.31
N LEU A 247 -35.11 -10.90 -4.34
CA LEU A 247 -34.43 -11.88 -5.18
C LEU A 247 -33.36 -11.28 -6.09
N LEU A 248 -33.70 -10.18 -6.77
CA LEU A 248 -32.82 -9.62 -7.81
C LEU A 248 -31.98 -8.46 -7.27
N SER A 249 -32.46 -7.70 -6.29
CA SER A 249 -31.77 -6.50 -5.79
C SER A 249 -31.45 -5.44 -6.87
N PHE A 250 -32.23 -5.39 -7.96
CA PHE A 250 -32.14 -4.38 -9.02
C PHE A 250 -33.29 -3.36 -8.95
N PRO A 251 -33.08 -2.12 -9.45
CA PRO A 251 -34.14 -1.13 -9.54
C PRO A 251 -35.19 -1.53 -10.58
N ILE A 252 -36.40 -0.97 -10.45
CA ILE A 252 -37.55 -1.29 -11.31
C ILE A 252 -37.94 -0.06 -12.12
N CYS A 253 -38.15 -0.23 -13.43
CA CYS A 253 -38.71 0.80 -14.29
C CYS A 253 -40.23 0.59 -14.41
N PHE A 254 -40.99 1.38 -13.68
CA PHE A 254 -42.44 1.39 -13.75
C PHE A 254 -42.90 2.17 -14.99
N VAL A 255 -43.74 1.56 -15.81
CA VAL A 255 -44.21 2.15 -17.07
C VAL A 255 -45.74 2.17 -17.08
N ARG A 256 -46.31 3.38 -17.19
CA ARG A 256 -47.75 3.53 -17.35
C ARG A 256 -48.17 3.22 -18.80
N ILE A 257 -49.13 2.32 -18.95
CA ILE A 257 -49.67 1.81 -20.21
C ILE A 257 -51.07 2.42 -20.41
N PRO A 258 -51.39 2.94 -21.61
CA PRO A 258 -52.72 3.50 -21.88
C PRO A 258 -53.79 2.39 -22.01
N ASN A 259 -54.95 2.61 -21.39
CA ASN A 259 -56.06 1.64 -21.32
C ASN A 259 -56.83 1.42 -22.64
N THR A 260 -56.59 2.26 -23.66
CA THR A 260 -57.21 2.14 -24.99
C THR A 260 -56.24 2.55 -26.09
N MET A 261 -56.29 1.86 -27.24
CA MET A 261 -55.51 2.22 -28.43
C MET A 261 -55.87 3.65 -28.87
N PRO A 262 -54.91 4.50 -29.28
CA PRO A 262 -55.22 5.83 -29.79
C PRO A 262 -56.09 5.69 -31.04
N ALA A 263 -57.33 6.17 -30.98
CA ALA A 263 -58.13 6.34 -32.19
C ALA A 263 -57.43 7.38 -33.07
N ALA A 264 -57.18 7.02 -34.33
CA ALA A 264 -56.65 7.94 -35.32
C ALA A 264 -57.65 9.09 -35.57
N SER A 265 -57.47 10.22 -34.90
CA SER A 265 -58.05 11.51 -35.31
C SER A 265 -57.17 12.66 -34.81
N PRO A 266 -56.81 13.62 -35.68
CA PRO A 266 -56.12 14.84 -35.27
C PRO A 266 -57.13 15.97 -35.13
N GLU A 267 -57.51 16.34 -33.91
CA GLU A 267 -58.20 17.61 -33.64
C GLU A 267 -57.40 18.43 -32.62
N PRO A 268 -56.94 19.65 -32.95
CA PRO A 268 -56.13 20.47 -32.06
C PRO A 268 -57.02 21.37 -31.19
N GLY A 269 -57.47 20.85 -30.06
CA GLY A 269 -58.13 21.64 -29.00
C GLY A 269 -57.13 22.12 -27.95
N ARG A 270 -56.62 23.35 -28.09
CA ARG A 270 -55.77 24.01 -27.08
C ARG A 270 -56.60 24.47 -25.86
N HIS A 271 -55.97 24.37 -24.68
CA HIS A 271 -56.02 25.29 -23.51
C HIS A 271 -56.49 24.78 -22.13
N ALA A 272 -56.94 23.54 -21.94
CA ALA A 272 -57.35 23.06 -20.60
C ALA A 272 -56.32 22.20 -19.82
N GLU A 273 -55.23 21.76 -20.44
CA GLU A 273 -54.34 20.74 -19.82
C GLU A 273 -53.16 21.30 -19.00
N LYS A 274 -52.97 22.62 -18.94
CA LYS A 274 -51.81 23.21 -18.25
C LYS A 274 -51.90 23.30 -16.72
N GLU A 275 -53.06 22.99 -16.12
CA GLU A 275 -53.24 23.10 -14.65
C GLU A 275 -53.24 21.75 -13.91
N LYS A 276 -53.33 20.60 -14.60
CA LYS A 276 -53.26 19.26 -13.96
C LYS A 276 -51.86 18.67 -13.84
N GLU A 277 -50.83 19.26 -14.45
CA GLU A 277 -49.45 18.75 -14.41
C GLU A 277 -48.72 18.98 -13.06
N ARG A 278 -49.35 19.62 -12.05
CA ARG A 278 -48.71 19.91 -10.75
C ARG A 278 -48.98 18.91 -9.64
N GLU A 279 -50.03 18.10 -9.71
CA GLU A 279 -50.30 17.08 -8.69
C GLU A 279 -49.71 15.73 -9.09
N LYS A 280 -48.80 15.21 -8.25
CA LYS A 280 -48.24 13.86 -8.41
C LYS A 280 -49.36 12.82 -8.33
N SER A 281 -49.35 11.84 -9.24
CA SER A 281 -50.35 10.76 -9.33
C SER A 281 -50.47 9.98 -8.02
N SER A 282 -51.64 9.37 -7.77
CA SER A 282 -51.86 8.44 -6.64
C SER A 282 -50.82 7.32 -6.63
N LEU A 283 -50.53 6.78 -7.81
CA LEU A 283 -49.51 5.76 -8.03
C LEU A 283 -48.11 6.25 -7.61
N HIS A 284 -47.72 7.45 -8.01
CA HIS A 284 -46.43 8.03 -7.62
C HIS A 284 -46.31 8.17 -6.10
N LYS A 285 -47.39 8.63 -5.43
CA LYS A 285 -47.43 8.73 -3.96
C LYS A 285 -47.32 7.35 -3.30
N GLN A 286 -48.01 6.34 -3.84
CA GLN A 286 -47.95 4.97 -3.35
C GLN A 286 -46.53 4.38 -3.49
N LEU A 287 -45.92 4.44 -4.67
CA LEU A 287 -44.56 3.93 -4.91
C LEU A 287 -43.49 4.64 -4.07
N LEU A 288 -43.68 5.93 -3.79
CA LEU A 288 -42.83 6.70 -2.88
C LEU A 288 -42.98 6.21 -1.43
N SER A 289 -44.21 6.00 -0.95
CA SER A 289 -44.46 5.48 0.40
C SER A 289 -43.92 4.06 0.61
N LEU A 290 -43.90 3.25 -0.45
CA LEU A 290 -43.35 1.89 -0.45
C LEU A 290 -41.81 1.87 -0.56
N GLY A 291 -41.15 3.02 -0.74
CA GLY A 291 -39.70 3.09 -0.89
C GLY A 291 -39.16 2.47 -2.18
N PHE A 292 -39.99 2.39 -3.23
CA PHE A 292 -39.51 2.08 -4.57
C PHE A 292 -38.94 3.32 -5.25
N LEU A 293 -39.59 4.48 -5.09
CA LEU A 293 -39.10 5.78 -5.60
C LEU A 293 -38.45 6.59 -4.47
N ASN A 294 -37.55 7.51 -4.83
CA ASN A 294 -36.94 8.47 -3.90
C ASN A 294 -37.57 9.88 -4.02
N SER A 295 -37.44 10.69 -2.96
CA SER A 295 -37.94 12.08 -2.90
C SER A 295 -37.33 12.93 -4.05
N PRO A 296 -38.09 13.85 -4.69
CA PRO A 296 -37.70 14.42 -5.97
C PRO A 296 -36.53 15.40 -5.86
N THR A 297 -35.34 15.00 -6.30
CA THR A 297 -34.32 15.93 -6.79
C THR A 297 -34.44 16.05 -8.30
N GLY A 298 -35.31 16.94 -8.77
CA GLY A 298 -35.46 17.31 -10.18
C GLY A 298 -35.62 16.12 -11.14
N ASN A 299 -36.85 15.68 -11.40
CA ASN A 299 -37.14 14.77 -12.53
C ASN A 299 -37.83 15.57 -13.64
N CYS A 300 -37.57 15.25 -14.91
CA CYS A 300 -38.31 15.82 -16.03
C CYS A 300 -39.80 15.47 -15.91
N SER A 301 -40.66 16.17 -16.66
CA SER A 301 -42.08 15.83 -16.76
C SER A 301 -42.36 14.44 -17.36
N CYS A 302 -41.32 13.78 -17.86
CA CYS A 302 -41.32 12.39 -18.33
C CYS A 302 -40.93 11.34 -17.27
N GLY A 303 -40.58 11.76 -16.04
CA GLY A 303 -40.13 10.87 -14.97
C GLY A 303 -38.64 10.50 -15.01
N ALA A 304 -37.92 10.83 -16.09
CA ALA A 304 -36.46 10.67 -16.15
C ALA A 304 -35.74 11.66 -15.21
N PRO A 305 -34.59 11.28 -14.62
CA PRO A 305 -33.79 12.20 -13.80
C PRO A 305 -33.43 13.45 -14.61
N THR A 306 -33.69 14.64 -14.07
CA THR A 306 -33.44 15.93 -14.75
C THR A 306 -31.97 16.37 -14.61
N HIS A 307 -31.23 15.72 -13.72
CA HIS A 307 -29.78 15.73 -13.67
C HIS A 307 -29.27 14.35 -14.07
N VAL A 308 -28.26 14.30 -14.95
CA VAL A 308 -27.42 13.11 -15.08
C VAL A 308 -26.91 12.81 -13.67
N SER A 309 -27.33 11.68 -13.10
CA SER A 309 -26.86 11.22 -11.80
C SER A 309 -25.34 11.38 -11.75
N ALA A 310 -24.80 11.89 -10.63
CA ALA A 310 -23.35 12.01 -10.49
C ALA A 310 -22.68 10.68 -10.89
N PRO A 311 -21.55 10.69 -11.62
CA PRO A 311 -20.88 9.46 -12.05
C PRO A 311 -20.64 8.54 -10.84
N GLY A 312 -21.25 7.34 -10.83
CA GLY A 312 -21.17 6.39 -9.72
C GLY A 312 -22.34 6.40 -8.73
N ALA A 313 -23.39 7.18 -8.95
CA ALA A 313 -24.63 7.09 -8.17
C ALA A 313 -25.39 5.78 -8.48
N LYS A 314 -25.78 5.04 -7.43
CA LYS A 314 -26.56 3.80 -7.57
C LYS A 314 -27.83 4.04 -8.37
N PRO A 315 -28.19 3.15 -9.32
CA PRO A 315 -29.39 3.28 -10.11
C PRO A 315 -30.62 3.14 -9.21
N GLN A 316 -31.65 3.94 -9.50
CA GLN A 316 -32.87 4.00 -8.70
C GLN A 316 -34.06 3.59 -9.56
N SER A 317 -35.12 3.07 -8.93
CA SER A 317 -36.36 2.79 -9.64
C SER A 317 -37.00 4.10 -10.12
N THR A 318 -37.68 4.04 -11.26
CA THR A 318 -38.26 5.22 -11.93
C THR A 318 -39.69 4.95 -12.35
N LEU A 319 -40.51 6.00 -12.45
CA LEU A 319 -41.88 5.92 -12.95
C LEU A 319 -42.04 6.78 -14.21
N GLY A 320 -42.43 6.16 -15.31
CA GLY A 320 -42.81 6.81 -16.56
C GLY A 320 -44.31 6.97 -16.70
N GLU A 321 -44.80 8.21 -16.57
CA GLU A 321 -46.24 8.51 -16.67
C GLU A 321 -46.72 8.65 -18.12
N ALA A 322 -45.83 8.98 -19.07
CA ALA A 322 -46.18 9.23 -20.46
C ALA A 322 -45.62 8.13 -21.39
N PHE A 323 -46.47 7.18 -21.79
CA PHE A 323 -46.09 6.03 -22.63
C PHE A 323 -45.43 6.44 -23.96
N GLU A 324 -45.91 7.49 -24.61
CA GLU A 324 -45.32 8.04 -25.85
C GLU A 324 -43.85 8.50 -25.69
N ARG A 325 -43.43 8.75 -24.45
CA ARG A 325 -42.06 9.18 -24.10
C ARG A 325 -41.23 8.03 -23.53
N LEU A 326 -41.66 6.77 -23.68
CA LEU A 326 -40.98 5.58 -23.12
C LEU A 326 -39.47 5.54 -23.44
N HIS A 327 -39.07 5.90 -24.65
CA HIS A 327 -37.64 5.95 -25.02
C HIS A 327 -36.81 6.89 -24.14
N ARG A 328 -37.37 8.03 -23.70
CA ARG A 328 -36.67 9.00 -22.83
C ARG A 328 -36.48 8.50 -21.41
N LEU A 329 -37.25 7.50 -21.00
CA LEU A 329 -37.16 6.87 -19.68
C LEU A 329 -36.30 5.61 -19.73
N LEU A 330 -36.65 4.68 -20.62
CA LEU A 330 -36.10 3.33 -20.62
C LEU A 330 -34.65 3.30 -21.10
N VAL A 331 -34.26 4.13 -22.08
CA VAL A 331 -32.88 4.15 -22.58
C VAL A 331 -31.90 4.65 -21.50
N PRO A 332 -32.14 5.78 -20.79
CA PRO A 332 -31.30 6.18 -19.66
C PRO A 332 -31.31 5.18 -18.51
N PHE A 333 -32.49 4.62 -18.17
CA PHE A 333 -32.62 3.62 -17.10
C PHE A 333 -31.75 2.38 -17.37
N ALA A 334 -31.92 1.75 -18.55
CA ALA A 334 -31.16 0.57 -18.93
C ALA A 334 -29.64 0.87 -18.98
N ARG A 335 -29.26 2.05 -19.52
CA ARG A 335 -27.87 2.49 -19.52
C ARG A 335 -27.31 2.58 -18.10
N GLN A 336 -28.04 3.19 -17.16
CA GLN A 336 -27.57 3.39 -15.79
C GLN A 336 -27.39 2.07 -15.04
N VAL A 337 -28.35 1.13 -15.19
CA VAL A 337 -28.27 -0.21 -14.57
C VAL A 337 -27.04 -0.98 -15.08
N LEU A 338 -26.88 -1.05 -16.40
CA LEU A 338 -25.77 -1.76 -17.04
C LEU A 338 -24.41 -1.12 -16.72
N GLN A 339 -24.33 0.21 -16.81
CA GLN A 339 -23.12 0.97 -16.51
C GLN A 339 -22.70 0.79 -15.05
N ASN A 340 -23.64 0.83 -14.09
CA ASN A 340 -23.34 0.63 -12.67
C ASN A 340 -22.66 -0.72 -12.42
N GLN A 341 -23.22 -1.80 -12.98
CA GLN A 341 -22.67 -3.14 -12.83
C GLN A 341 -21.24 -3.25 -13.40
N GLN A 342 -21.00 -2.66 -14.58
CA GLN A 342 -19.66 -2.66 -15.18
C GLN A 342 -18.66 -1.81 -14.40
N VAL A 343 -19.08 -0.65 -13.88
CA VAL A 343 -18.24 0.22 -13.06
C VAL A 343 -17.88 -0.47 -11.75
N GLU A 344 -18.82 -1.16 -11.11
CA GLU A 344 -18.60 -1.90 -9.87
C GLU A 344 -17.61 -3.05 -10.08
N ALA A 345 -17.82 -3.88 -11.10
CA ALA A 345 -16.89 -4.94 -11.47
C ALA A 345 -15.48 -4.41 -11.83
N ALA A 346 -15.39 -3.33 -12.63
CA ALA A 346 -14.11 -2.70 -12.98
C ALA A 346 -13.41 -2.09 -11.77
N SER A 347 -14.17 -1.48 -10.85
CA SER A 347 -13.66 -0.89 -9.61
C SER A 347 -13.13 -1.96 -8.67
N LEU A 348 -13.84 -3.08 -8.54
CA LEU A 348 -13.42 -4.20 -7.71
C LEU A 348 -12.13 -4.83 -8.24
N LEU A 349 -12.07 -5.12 -9.55
CA LEU A 349 -10.85 -5.59 -10.20
C LEU A 349 -9.67 -4.62 -10.00
N ASN A 350 -9.88 -3.32 -10.21
CA ASN A 350 -8.83 -2.33 -9.97
C ASN A 350 -8.38 -2.30 -8.51
N GLY A 351 -9.32 -2.37 -7.57
CA GLY A 351 -9.03 -2.43 -6.13
C GLY A 351 -8.15 -3.61 -5.77
N ILE A 352 -8.48 -4.81 -6.28
CA ILE A 352 -7.67 -6.02 -6.09
C ILE A 352 -6.25 -5.83 -6.66
N HIS A 353 -6.13 -5.35 -7.89
CA HIS A 353 -4.83 -5.12 -8.51
C HIS A 353 -3.98 -4.12 -7.72
N CYS A 354 -4.58 -3.00 -7.28
CA CYS A 354 -3.88 -2.01 -6.45
C CYS A 354 -3.43 -2.61 -5.12
N ARG A 355 -4.30 -3.30 -4.39
CA ARG A 355 -3.94 -3.95 -3.11
C ARG A 355 -2.78 -4.92 -3.27
N CYS A 356 -2.82 -5.79 -4.30
CA CYS A 356 -1.73 -6.72 -4.56
C CYS A 356 -0.43 -6.02 -4.95
N LEU A 357 -0.50 -4.94 -5.72
CA LEU A 357 0.67 -4.17 -6.13
C LEU A 357 1.28 -3.39 -4.95
N ASP A 358 0.45 -2.78 -4.11
CA ASP A 358 0.85 -2.09 -2.90
C ASP A 358 1.49 -3.06 -1.89
N LEU A 359 1.00 -4.31 -1.80
CA LEU A 359 1.67 -5.35 -1.01
C LEU A 359 3.10 -5.60 -1.51
N PHE A 360 3.30 -5.74 -2.82
CA PHE A 360 4.66 -5.91 -3.38
C PHE A 360 5.57 -4.71 -3.12
N ILE A 361 5.01 -3.49 -3.22
CA ILE A 361 5.76 -2.25 -3.02
C ILE A 361 6.11 -2.06 -1.53
N ASN A 362 5.14 -2.21 -0.62
CA ASN A 362 5.34 -2.03 0.82
C ASN A 362 6.30 -3.08 1.39
N GLN A 363 6.16 -4.34 0.97
CA GLN A 363 7.10 -5.37 1.39
C GLN A 363 8.53 -5.10 0.88
N ALA A 364 8.67 -4.47 -0.28
CA ALA A 364 9.97 -4.01 -0.76
C ALA A 364 10.55 -2.92 0.16
N PHE A 365 9.73 -1.97 0.59
CA PHE A 365 10.13 -0.91 1.51
C PHE A 365 10.51 -1.47 2.89
N ASP A 366 9.71 -2.38 3.45
CA ASP A 366 10.01 -3.01 4.73
C ASP A 366 11.34 -3.77 4.68
N MET A 367 11.57 -4.50 3.60
CA MET A 367 12.82 -5.24 3.39
C MET A 367 14.03 -4.29 3.20
N GLN A 368 13.89 -3.22 2.40
CA GLN A 368 14.94 -2.20 2.24
C GLN A 368 15.24 -1.49 3.56
N ARG A 369 14.20 -1.18 4.33
CA ARG A 369 14.32 -0.57 5.65
C ARG A 369 15.06 -1.50 6.61
N ASP A 370 14.75 -2.79 6.60
CA ASP A 370 15.46 -3.80 7.39
C ASP A 370 16.94 -3.87 6.96
N LEU A 371 17.22 -3.90 5.65
CA LEU A 371 18.57 -3.87 5.07
C LEU A 371 19.39 -2.64 5.49
N GLN A 372 18.78 -1.47 5.65
CA GLN A 372 19.49 -0.23 6.01
C GLN A 372 19.60 -0.01 7.52
N ILE A 373 18.52 -0.26 8.26
CA ILE A 373 18.43 0.08 9.69
C ILE A 373 19.14 -0.97 10.54
N THR A 374 18.98 -2.25 10.22
CA THR A 374 19.48 -3.34 11.07
C THR A 374 21.02 -3.33 11.15
N PRO A 375 21.80 -3.18 10.06
CA PRO A 375 23.26 -3.05 10.15
C PRO A 375 23.69 -1.84 10.99
N ARG A 376 23.06 -0.67 10.80
CA ARG A 376 23.37 0.54 11.59
C ARG A 376 23.09 0.36 13.08
N ARG A 377 22.03 -0.38 13.43
CA ARG A 377 21.71 -0.71 14.83
C ARG A 377 22.71 -1.68 15.44
N LEU A 378 23.16 -2.68 14.68
CA LEU A 378 24.19 -3.63 15.11
C LEU A 378 25.53 -2.91 15.31
N GLU A 379 25.86 -1.98 14.41
CA GLU A 379 27.04 -1.10 14.52
C GLU A 379 26.97 -0.19 15.74
N TYR A 380 25.83 0.50 15.96
CA TYR A 380 25.62 1.31 17.16
C TYR A 380 25.73 0.47 18.45
N THR A 381 25.19 -0.75 18.45
CA THR A 381 25.26 -1.67 19.59
C THR A 381 26.71 -2.06 19.88
N ARG A 382 27.52 -2.31 18.83
CA ARG A 382 28.96 -2.56 18.93
C ARG A 382 29.71 -1.35 19.49
N GLU A 383 29.44 -0.15 18.98
CA GLU A 383 30.07 1.08 19.46
C GLU A 383 29.78 1.31 20.95
N LYS A 384 28.51 1.20 21.36
CA LYS A 384 28.12 1.40 22.76
C LYS A 384 28.71 0.34 23.70
N GLU A 385 28.78 -0.91 23.26
CA GLU A 385 29.45 -1.96 24.05
C GLU A 385 30.97 -1.72 24.14
N GLY A 386 31.62 -1.31 23.05
CA GLY A 386 33.05 -0.98 23.04
C GLY A 386 33.41 0.22 23.91
N GLU A 387 32.60 1.29 23.89
CA GLU A 387 32.72 2.43 24.80
C GLU A 387 32.62 1.98 26.27
N LEU A 388 31.63 1.13 26.57
CA LEU A 388 31.40 0.60 27.91
C LEU A 388 32.56 -0.28 28.38
N PHE A 389 33.04 -1.20 27.55
CA PHE A 389 34.21 -2.05 27.83
C PHE A 389 35.45 -1.20 28.13
N THR A 390 35.71 -0.18 27.32
CA THR A 390 36.85 0.75 27.50
C THR A 390 36.76 1.50 28.83
N SER A 391 35.57 1.99 29.17
CA SER A 391 35.30 2.69 30.44
C SER A 391 35.51 1.77 31.65
N LEU A 392 34.97 0.55 31.62
CA LEU A 392 35.16 -0.44 32.70
C LEU A 392 36.61 -0.86 32.84
N MET A 393 37.32 -1.00 31.74
CA MET A 393 38.75 -1.29 31.72
C MET A 393 39.58 -0.16 32.34
N ALA A 394 39.25 1.10 32.06
CA ALA A 394 39.87 2.24 32.70
C ALA A 394 39.61 2.28 34.22
N ILE A 395 38.38 1.97 34.64
CA ILE A 395 38.02 1.88 36.06
C ILE A 395 38.76 0.74 36.75
N ALA A 396 38.85 -0.44 36.12
CA ALA A 396 39.62 -1.57 36.63
C ALA A 396 41.09 -1.20 36.87
N ASN A 397 41.69 -0.48 35.94
CA ASN A 397 43.08 -0.03 36.03
C ASN A 397 43.26 1.00 37.15
N ARG A 398 42.33 1.96 37.31
CA ARG A 398 42.37 2.95 38.39
C ARG A 398 42.18 2.30 39.76
N LYS A 399 41.22 1.39 39.89
CA LYS A 399 40.89 0.68 41.13
C LYS A 399 42.01 -0.26 41.58
N GLN A 400 42.94 -0.65 40.70
CA GLN A 400 44.12 -1.41 41.10
C GLN A 400 44.99 -0.65 42.11
N GLU A 401 45.17 0.65 41.92
CA GLU A 401 45.99 1.47 42.82
C GLU A 401 45.22 1.75 44.13
N GLU A 402 43.92 2.04 44.05
CA GLU A 402 43.08 2.20 45.25
C GLU A 402 42.99 0.91 46.08
N MET A 403 42.88 -0.27 45.45
CA MET A 403 42.91 -1.56 46.14
C MET A 403 44.27 -1.81 46.80
N LYS A 404 45.37 -1.46 46.12
CA LYS A 404 46.71 -1.58 46.70
C LYS A 404 46.82 -0.72 47.96
N GLU A 405 46.37 0.54 47.92
CA GLU A 405 46.37 1.43 49.07
C GLU A 405 45.48 0.91 50.21
N MET A 406 44.26 0.45 49.90
CA MET A 406 43.34 -0.16 50.88
C MET A 406 43.93 -1.40 51.56
N ILE A 407 44.62 -2.26 50.79
CA ILE A 407 45.28 -3.47 51.33
C ILE A 407 46.45 -3.06 52.23
N VAL A 408 47.25 -2.06 51.83
CA VAL A 408 48.35 -1.52 52.67
C VAL A 408 47.80 -0.94 53.97
N GLU A 409 46.76 -0.11 53.90
CA GLU A 409 46.13 0.52 55.06
C GLU A 409 45.54 -0.52 56.02
N THR A 410 44.83 -1.52 55.48
CA THR A 410 44.20 -2.58 56.27
C THR A 410 45.24 -3.52 56.89
N LEU A 411 46.31 -3.87 56.16
CA LEU A 411 47.46 -4.60 56.71
C LEU A 411 48.14 -3.80 57.83
N GLY A 412 48.30 -2.49 57.63
CA GLY A 412 48.87 -1.57 58.62
C GLY A 412 48.04 -1.49 59.90
N SER A 413 46.73 -1.32 59.78
CA SER A 413 45.82 -1.21 60.93
C SER A 413 45.66 -2.50 61.71
N MET A 414 45.78 -3.66 61.04
CA MET A 414 45.63 -4.97 61.68
C MET A 414 46.95 -5.59 62.16
N LYS A 415 48.10 -5.01 61.79
CA LYS A 415 49.43 -5.61 62.06
C LYS A 415 49.60 -5.96 63.54
N GLU A 416 49.41 -4.99 64.45
CA GLU A 416 49.61 -5.24 65.89
C GLU A 416 48.62 -6.27 66.45
N GLN A 417 47.35 -6.18 66.04
CA GLN A 417 46.31 -7.11 66.50
C GLN A 417 46.57 -8.56 66.03
N LEU A 418 47.03 -8.76 64.79
CA LEU A 418 47.38 -10.09 64.27
C LEU A 418 48.63 -10.66 64.96
N LEU A 419 49.59 -9.81 65.30
CA LEU A 419 50.79 -10.19 66.04
C LEU A 419 50.48 -10.61 67.48
N GLU A 420 49.48 -9.98 68.10
CA GLU A 420 48.99 -10.33 69.43
C GLU A 420 48.14 -11.61 69.41
N ASP A 421 47.21 -11.73 68.45
CA ASP A 421 46.41 -12.94 68.22
C ASP A 421 47.32 -14.18 67.94
N ALA A 422 48.41 -14.01 67.18
CA ALA A 422 49.36 -15.08 66.93
C ALA A 422 50.18 -15.47 68.17
N ALA A 423 50.56 -14.50 69.02
CA ALA A 423 51.28 -14.76 70.27
C ALA A 423 50.42 -15.58 71.26
N ASN A 424 49.12 -15.29 71.30
CA ASN A 424 48.13 -15.94 72.16
C ASN A 424 47.49 -17.20 71.56
N LEU A 425 47.88 -17.61 70.34
CA LEU A 425 47.31 -18.76 69.66
C LEU A 425 47.63 -20.07 70.39
N GLU A 426 46.60 -20.78 70.83
CA GLU A 426 46.72 -22.16 71.31
C GLU A 426 46.65 -23.13 70.12
N PHE A 427 47.63 -24.03 70.01
CA PHE A 427 47.68 -24.98 68.90
C PHE A 427 46.77 -26.18 69.17
N THR A 428 45.99 -26.56 68.18
CA THR A 428 45.26 -27.83 68.18
C THR A 428 46.21 -28.97 67.79
N ASP A 429 46.11 -30.10 68.49
CA ASP A 429 46.88 -31.34 68.23
C ASP A 429 48.40 -31.27 68.44
N VAL A 430 48.92 -30.25 69.16
CA VAL A 430 50.33 -30.14 69.55
C VAL A 430 50.44 -29.79 71.03
N ILE A 431 51.02 -30.69 71.84
CA ILE A 431 51.22 -30.47 73.29
C ILE A 431 52.52 -29.70 73.50
N VAL A 432 52.42 -28.40 73.76
CA VAL A 432 53.58 -27.57 74.11
C VAL A 432 53.88 -27.73 75.61
N THR A 433 54.96 -28.42 75.95
CA THR A 433 55.36 -28.63 77.35
C THR A 433 55.92 -27.32 77.95
N THR A 434 55.64 -27.06 79.23
CA THR A 434 55.99 -25.82 79.93
C THR A 434 57.49 -25.51 80.02
N ASN A 435 58.36 -26.46 79.66
CA ASN A 435 59.82 -26.33 79.76
C ASN A 435 60.58 -26.42 78.41
N GLY A 436 59.90 -26.32 77.26
CA GLY A 436 60.56 -26.02 75.98
C GLY A 436 61.49 -27.11 75.41
N GLU A 437 61.18 -28.40 75.61
CA GLU A 437 61.91 -29.51 74.98
C GLU A 437 61.44 -29.80 73.53
N PRO A 438 62.29 -30.46 72.69
CA PRO A 438 62.28 -30.26 71.25
C PRO A 438 61.05 -30.88 70.57
N VAL A 439 60.27 -30.01 69.96
CA VAL A 439 59.15 -30.33 69.10
C VAL A 439 59.71 -30.88 67.77
N THR A 440 59.15 -31.98 67.26
CA THR A 440 59.65 -32.59 66.01
C THR A 440 59.48 -31.61 64.84
N SER A 441 60.34 -31.69 63.82
CA SER A 441 60.24 -30.86 62.61
C SER A 441 58.87 -30.93 61.92
N LYS A 442 58.08 -31.98 62.17
CA LYS A 442 56.71 -32.15 61.66
C LYS A 442 55.70 -31.31 62.44
N GLU A 443 55.84 -31.27 63.76
CA GLU A 443 54.99 -30.48 64.65
C GLU A 443 55.29 -28.98 64.55
N ILE A 444 56.56 -28.58 64.37
CA ILE A 444 56.93 -27.17 64.09
C ILE A 444 56.27 -26.70 62.79
N LYS A 445 56.27 -27.53 61.73
CA LYS A 445 55.57 -27.22 60.47
C LYS A 445 54.06 -27.12 60.67
N SER A 446 53.47 -27.95 61.53
CA SER A 446 52.05 -27.85 61.89
C SER A 446 51.73 -26.53 62.60
N CYS A 447 52.57 -26.12 63.56
CA CYS A 447 52.41 -24.85 64.27
C CYS A 447 52.54 -23.63 63.34
N ILE A 448 53.52 -23.65 62.44
CA ILE A 448 53.67 -22.61 61.39
C ILE A 448 52.40 -22.58 60.53
N HIS A 449 51.88 -23.74 60.11
CA HIS A 449 50.66 -23.82 59.30
C HIS A 449 49.43 -23.22 60.02
N GLN A 450 49.25 -23.50 61.31
CA GLN A 450 48.15 -22.95 62.10
C GLN A 450 48.25 -21.42 62.28
N ILE A 451 49.46 -20.88 62.49
CA ILE A 451 49.68 -19.41 62.53
C ILE A 451 49.37 -18.80 61.15
N GLN A 452 49.80 -19.45 60.07
CA GLN A 452 49.50 -18.99 58.71
C GLN A 452 47.99 -19.00 58.45
N GLU A 453 47.27 -20.06 58.80
CA GLU A 453 45.81 -20.12 58.65
C GLU A 453 45.11 -19.03 59.44
N LEU A 454 45.49 -18.79 60.70
CA LEU A 454 44.94 -17.69 61.51
C LEU A 454 45.06 -16.33 60.79
N ILE A 455 46.26 -16.03 60.28
CA ILE A 455 46.53 -14.79 59.54
C ILE A 455 45.68 -14.72 58.28
N VAL A 456 45.62 -15.82 57.50
CA VAL A 456 44.82 -15.86 56.27
C VAL A 456 43.33 -15.63 56.60
N VAL A 457 42.77 -16.30 57.62
CA VAL A 457 41.36 -16.17 58.07
C VAL A 457 41.03 -14.72 58.39
N ARG A 458 41.82 -14.09 59.28
CA ARG A 458 41.56 -12.72 59.73
C ARG A 458 41.76 -11.71 58.60
N LEU A 459 42.78 -11.89 57.75
CA LEU A 459 43.02 -10.99 56.62
C LEU A 459 41.90 -11.05 55.57
N ASN A 460 41.43 -12.26 55.26
CA ASN A 460 40.37 -12.48 54.30
C ASN A 460 39.05 -11.84 54.77
N GLN A 461 38.69 -12.00 56.04
CA GLN A 461 37.48 -11.38 56.60
C GLN A 461 37.52 -9.85 56.52
N ALA A 462 38.65 -9.22 56.86
CA ALA A 462 38.76 -7.77 56.88
C ALA A 462 38.85 -7.13 55.49
N VAL A 463 39.64 -7.72 54.58
CA VAL A 463 39.84 -7.17 53.24
C VAL A 463 38.66 -7.47 52.32
N ALA A 464 38.07 -8.67 52.40
CA ALA A 464 36.95 -9.03 51.55
C ALA A 464 35.72 -8.13 51.76
N ASN A 465 35.39 -7.77 53.01
CA ASN A 465 34.25 -6.90 53.31
C ASN A 465 34.40 -5.50 52.69
N LYS A 466 35.62 -4.93 52.70
CA LYS A 466 35.91 -3.65 52.04
C LYS A 466 35.93 -3.77 50.50
N LEU A 467 36.27 -4.93 49.95
CA LEU A 467 36.28 -5.21 48.51
C LEU A 467 34.88 -5.42 47.94
N ILE A 468 34.01 -6.13 48.67
CA ILE A 468 32.63 -6.43 48.28
C ILE A 468 31.81 -5.15 48.09
N SER A 469 31.92 -4.20 49.04
CA SER A 469 31.23 -2.90 48.95
C SER A 469 31.67 -2.05 47.76
N SER A 470 32.93 -2.17 47.33
CA SER A 470 33.46 -1.45 46.16
C SER A 470 33.03 -2.08 44.82
N VAL A 471 32.86 -3.40 44.77
CA VAL A 471 32.41 -4.15 43.58
C VAL A 471 30.91 -3.98 43.35
N ASP A 472 30.12 -3.91 44.42
CA ASP A 472 28.67 -3.70 44.38
C ASP A 472 28.26 -2.34 43.79
N TYR A 473 29.09 -1.30 43.97
CA TYR A 473 28.87 0.02 43.34
C TYR A 473 29.09 -0.01 41.82
N LEU A 474 30.04 -0.82 41.32
CA LEU A 474 30.32 -0.98 39.89
C LEU A 474 29.24 -1.82 39.18
N ARG A 475 28.65 -2.77 39.91
CA ARG A 475 27.55 -3.64 39.47
C ARG A 475 26.32 -2.86 39.03
N GLU A 476 25.85 -1.90 39.85
CA GLU A 476 24.62 -1.14 39.57
C GLU A 476 24.76 -0.23 38.33
N SER A 477 25.97 0.28 38.05
CA SER A 477 26.23 1.10 36.86
C SER A 477 26.28 0.28 35.55
N PHE A 478 26.76 -0.97 35.61
CA PHE A 478 26.95 -1.83 34.43
C PHE A 478 25.63 -2.48 33.97
N VAL A 479 24.93 -3.17 34.88
CA VAL A 479 23.71 -3.93 34.57
C VAL A 479 22.57 -2.98 34.17
N GLY A 480 22.38 -1.88 34.90
CA GLY A 480 21.32 -0.92 34.62
C GLY A 480 21.47 -0.16 33.30
N THR A 481 22.68 -0.06 32.75
CA THR A 481 22.93 0.56 31.44
C THR A 481 22.67 -0.45 30.31
N LEU A 482 23.18 -1.68 30.45
CA LEU A 482 23.02 -2.72 29.44
C LEU A 482 21.55 -3.16 29.30
N GLU A 483 20.84 -3.32 30.42
CA GLU A 483 19.43 -3.70 30.47
C GLU A 483 18.53 -2.64 29.80
N ARG A 484 18.84 -1.35 29.96
CA ARG A 484 18.13 -0.25 29.26
C ARG A 484 18.38 -0.25 27.76
N CYS A 485 19.62 -0.52 27.32
CA CYS A 485 19.96 -0.66 25.90
C CYS A 485 19.24 -1.85 25.26
N LEU A 486 19.23 -3.00 25.94
CA LEU A 486 18.59 -4.23 25.46
C LEU A 486 17.06 -4.12 25.44
N ASN A 487 16.44 -3.54 26.47
CA ASN A 487 14.99 -3.27 26.49
C ASN A 487 14.57 -2.26 25.41
N SER A 488 15.44 -1.31 25.05
CA SER A 488 15.20 -0.39 23.93
C SER A 488 15.26 -1.08 22.58
N LEU A 489 16.09 -2.12 22.43
CA LEU A 489 16.14 -2.95 21.22
C LEU A 489 14.85 -3.79 21.09
N GLU A 490 14.41 -4.47 22.16
CA GLU A 490 13.19 -5.30 22.15
C GLU A 490 11.90 -4.52 21.86
N LYS A 491 11.69 -3.36 22.51
CA LYS A 491 10.47 -2.54 22.32
C LYS A 491 10.29 -2.01 20.89
N SER A 492 11.36 -1.99 20.08
CA SER A 492 11.33 -1.46 18.71
C SER A 492 11.09 -2.52 17.62
N THR A 493 11.01 -3.80 18.00
CA THR A 493 10.74 -4.96 17.13
C THR A 493 9.29 -5.41 17.31
N THR A 494 8.35 -4.66 16.73
CA THR A 494 6.91 -4.83 16.96
C THR A 494 6.19 -5.65 15.88
N ASP A 495 6.83 -6.63 15.25
CA ASP A 495 6.18 -7.53 14.26
C ASP A 495 6.37 -9.01 14.60
N SER A 496 5.25 -9.74 14.64
CA SER A 496 5.00 -10.84 15.60
C SER A 496 5.63 -12.21 15.30
N TYR A 497 6.50 -12.37 14.30
CA TYR A 497 7.01 -13.70 13.91
C TYR A 497 8.54 -13.81 13.86
N VAL A 498 9.27 -12.69 13.78
CA VAL A 498 10.74 -12.60 13.92
C VAL A 498 11.18 -12.84 15.39
N HIS A 499 10.22 -12.86 16.31
CA HIS A 499 10.41 -12.90 17.75
C HIS A 499 11.20 -14.11 18.27
N ASN A 500 11.16 -15.29 17.62
CA ASN A 500 11.73 -16.50 18.21
C ASN A 500 13.24 -16.67 18.00
N ILE A 501 13.80 -16.25 16.86
CA ILE A 501 15.23 -16.42 16.55
C ILE A 501 16.05 -15.26 17.17
N THR A 502 15.59 -14.03 16.96
CA THR A 502 16.24 -12.83 17.53
C THR A 502 16.18 -12.85 19.06
N SER A 503 15.07 -13.29 19.68
CA SER A 503 14.99 -13.45 21.14
C SER A 503 15.94 -14.51 21.68
N ASN A 504 16.22 -15.60 20.95
CA ASN A 504 17.18 -16.62 21.42
C ASN A 504 18.63 -16.11 21.41
N HIS A 505 19.01 -15.33 20.39
CA HIS A 505 20.33 -14.68 20.35
C HIS A 505 20.43 -13.52 21.35
N LEU A 506 19.36 -12.73 21.52
CA LEU A 506 19.28 -11.71 22.56
C LEU A 506 19.38 -12.35 23.95
N LYS A 507 18.73 -13.50 24.18
CA LYS A 507 18.84 -14.30 25.42
C LYS A 507 20.24 -14.84 25.63
N GLN A 508 20.96 -15.22 24.58
CA GLN A 508 22.38 -15.61 24.69
C GLN A 508 23.26 -14.41 25.06
N LEU A 509 22.98 -13.23 24.49
CA LEU A 509 23.60 -11.95 24.79
C LEU A 509 23.34 -11.52 26.25
N LEU A 510 22.09 -11.61 26.69
CA LEU A 510 21.68 -11.43 28.09
C LEU A 510 22.35 -12.46 28.99
N ASN A 511 22.37 -13.74 28.63
CA ASN A 511 23.03 -14.79 29.42
C ASN A 511 24.54 -14.59 29.53
N ALA A 512 25.21 -14.05 28.51
CA ALA A 512 26.62 -13.70 28.58
C ALA A 512 26.86 -12.53 29.56
N ALA A 513 26.01 -11.50 29.51
CA ALA A 513 26.01 -10.40 30.47
C ALA A 513 25.65 -10.88 31.91
N TYR A 514 24.69 -11.80 32.04
CA TYR A 514 24.28 -12.43 33.30
C TYR A 514 25.31 -13.45 33.84
N HIS A 515 26.16 -14.05 32.99
CA HIS A 515 27.25 -14.90 33.48
C HIS A 515 28.34 -14.09 34.19
N VAL A 516 28.52 -12.83 33.80
CA VAL A 516 29.28 -11.85 34.59
C VAL A 516 28.56 -11.55 35.91
N GLU A 517 27.24 -11.56 35.97
CA GLU A 517 26.47 -11.37 37.20
C GLU A 517 26.60 -12.55 38.19
N VAL A 518 26.43 -13.80 37.73
CA VAL A 518 26.42 -15.01 38.58
C VAL A 518 27.79 -15.31 39.20
N THR A 519 28.87 -15.07 38.47
CA THR A 519 30.23 -15.36 38.96
C THR A 519 30.71 -14.38 40.03
N PHE A 520 30.03 -13.24 40.19
CA PHE A 520 30.30 -12.22 41.22
C PHE A 520 29.22 -12.16 42.31
N HIS A 521 28.01 -12.69 42.06
CA HIS A 521 26.93 -12.84 43.07
C HIS A 521 27.32 -13.76 44.23
N SER A 522 28.17 -14.75 43.99
CA SER A 522 28.74 -15.52 45.08
C SER A 522 29.86 -14.70 45.71
N GLY A 523 29.61 -13.90 46.75
CA GLY A 523 30.69 -13.29 47.55
C GLY A 523 31.80 -14.28 47.94
N SER A 524 31.45 -15.58 47.97
CA SER A 524 32.31 -16.76 48.03
C SER A 524 33.41 -16.88 46.96
N SER A 525 33.22 -16.44 45.70
CA SER A 525 34.20 -16.68 44.63
C SER A 525 35.37 -15.71 44.68
N VAL A 526 35.12 -14.41 44.89
CA VAL A 526 36.15 -13.37 45.04
C VAL A 526 36.89 -13.54 46.36
N THR A 527 36.18 -13.83 47.46
CA THR A 527 36.79 -14.19 48.75
C THR A 527 37.62 -15.46 48.64
N ARG A 528 37.17 -16.50 47.90
CA ARG A 528 37.94 -17.73 47.66
C ARG A 528 39.17 -17.50 46.78
N LEU A 529 39.06 -16.66 45.75
CA LEU A 529 40.22 -16.30 44.91
C LEU A 529 41.25 -15.49 45.70
N PHE A 530 40.79 -14.56 46.53
CA PHE A 530 41.62 -13.79 47.45
C PHE A 530 42.31 -14.70 48.49
N TRP A 531 41.54 -15.59 49.11
CA TRP A 531 41.99 -16.62 50.04
C TRP A 531 43.11 -17.49 49.47
N GLU A 532 42.89 -18.08 48.29
CA GLU A 532 43.85 -18.95 47.61
C GLU A 532 45.16 -18.23 47.29
N GLN A 533 45.09 -16.95 46.90
CA GLN A 533 46.29 -16.17 46.58
C GLN A 533 47.12 -15.82 47.83
N ILE A 534 46.48 -15.45 48.94
CA ILE A 534 47.16 -15.24 50.23
C ILE A 534 47.83 -16.54 50.68
N LYS A 535 47.09 -17.65 50.60
CA LYS A 535 47.60 -18.98 50.97
C LYS A 535 48.83 -19.37 50.14
N GLN A 536 48.80 -19.14 48.82
CA GLN A 536 49.93 -19.42 47.93
C GLN A 536 51.17 -18.56 48.20
N ILE A 537 51.01 -17.29 48.57
CA ILE A 537 52.14 -16.39 48.87
C ILE A 537 52.79 -16.80 50.19
N ILE A 538 51.99 -17.03 51.23
CA ILE A 538 52.47 -17.36 52.57
C ILE A 538 53.11 -18.75 52.63
N HIS A 539 52.59 -19.74 51.87
CA HIS A 539 53.16 -21.09 51.81
C HIS A 539 54.54 -21.18 51.13
N ARG A 540 54.96 -20.17 50.35
CA ARG A 540 56.24 -20.18 49.63
C ARG A 540 57.43 -19.71 50.47
N ILE A 541 57.20 -19.31 51.72
CA ILE A 541 58.24 -18.76 52.60
C ILE A 541 58.95 -19.90 53.34
N THR A 542 60.27 -19.81 53.41
CA THR A 542 61.12 -20.74 54.15
C THR A 542 61.38 -20.20 55.55
N PHE A 543 60.95 -20.92 56.58
CA PHE A 543 61.07 -20.48 57.98
C PHE A 543 62.18 -21.22 58.71
N VAL A 544 62.77 -20.56 59.71
CA VAL A 544 63.83 -21.11 60.56
C VAL A 544 63.21 -21.87 61.73
N ASN A 545 63.67 -23.10 61.98
CA ASN A 545 63.22 -23.92 63.11
C ASN A 545 63.73 -23.31 64.43
N PRO A 546 62.85 -22.90 65.36
CA PRO A 546 63.28 -22.41 66.65
C PRO A 546 63.66 -23.57 67.60
N PRO A 547 64.46 -23.31 68.64
CA PRO A 547 64.72 -24.27 69.70
C PRO A 547 63.52 -24.48 70.64
N ALA A 548 62.62 -23.50 70.78
CA ALA A 548 61.39 -23.59 71.59
C ALA A 548 60.27 -22.73 71.00
N ILE A 549 59.00 -23.12 71.22
CA ILE A 549 57.82 -22.39 70.73
C ILE A 549 57.40 -21.34 71.77
N THR A 550 57.98 -20.14 71.67
CA THR A 550 57.65 -19.00 72.57
C THR A 550 56.67 -18.02 71.91
N PRO A 551 55.96 -17.18 72.69
CA PRO A 551 55.10 -16.12 72.16
C PRO A 551 55.84 -15.18 71.20
N GLU A 552 57.10 -14.88 71.47
CA GLU A 552 57.96 -14.02 70.62
C GLU A 552 58.27 -14.69 69.29
N TRP A 553 58.50 -16.01 69.29
CA TRP A 553 58.68 -16.76 68.05
C TRP A 553 57.39 -16.78 67.22
N LYS A 554 56.22 -17.02 67.84
CA LYS A 554 54.92 -16.97 67.13
C LYS A 554 54.69 -15.60 66.50
N ARG A 555 55.00 -14.53 67.24
CA ARG A 555 54.95 -13.14 66.76
C ARG A 555 55.88 -12.92 65.57
N LYS A 556 57.11 -13.45 65.63
CA LYS A 556 58.08 -13.35 64.53
C LYS A 556 57.62 -14.09 63.27
N VAL A 557 57.09 -15.31 63.41
CA VAL A 557 56.51 -16.08 62.28
C VAL A 557 55.34 -15.33 61.65
N ALA A 558 54.47 -14.74 62.47
CA ALA A 558 53.36 -13.92 61.99
C ALA A 558 53.84 -12.63 61.30
N GLN A 559 54.87 -11.98 61.83
CA GLN A 559 55.48 -10.79 61.23
C GLN A 559 56.09 -11.09 59.85
N ASP A 560 56.87 -12.15 59.74
CA ASP A 560 57.47 -12.59 58.47
C ASP A 560 56.39 -12.96 57.44
N ALA A 561 55.29 -13.59 57.88
CA ALA A 561 54.14 -13.88 57.03
C ALA A 561 53.42 -12.61 56.55
N ILE A 562 53.24 -11.61 57.40
CA ILE A 562 52.62 -10.32 57.03
C ILE A 562 53.52 -9.53 56.07
N GLU A 563 54.84 -9.47 56.32
CA GLU A 563 55.79 -8.72 55.50
C GLU A 563 56.01 -9.36 54.12
N SER A 564 55.78 -10.67 54.00
CA SER A 564 55.79 -11.37 52.71
C SER A 564 54.59 -11.03 51.80
N LEU A 565 53.47 -10.56 52.38
CA LEU A 565 52.26 -10.20 51.66
C LEU A 565 52.45 -8.84 50.98
N SER A 566 53.01 -8.85 49.78
CA SER A 566 53.10 -7.64 48.96
C SER A 566 51.70 -7.21 48.50
N ALA A 567 51.17 -6.13 49.08
CA ALA A 567 49.92 -5.50 48.65
C ALA A 567 49.89 -5.22 47.13
N ALA A 568 51.04 -4.83 46.56
CA ALA A 568 51.19 -4.61 45.13
C ALA A 568 51.10 -5.89 44.29
N LYS A 569 51.53 -7.05 44.80
CA LYS A 569 51.34 -8.35 44.09
C LYS A 569 49.88 -8.81 44.19
N LEU A 570 49.26 -8.63 45.36
CA LEU A 570 47.87 -9.02 45.61
C LEU A 570 46.88 -8.21 44.75
N ALA A 571 47.00 -6.87 44.78
CA ALA A 571 46.17 -5.96 43.99
C ALA A 571 46.32 -6.21 42.48
N ARG A 572 47.55 -6.43 41.99
CA ARG A 572 47.79 -6.80 40.58
C ARG A 572 47.14 -8.12 40.19
N SER A 573 47.17 -9.14 41.05
CA SER A 573 46.57 -10.45 40.78
C SER A 573 45.04 -10.36 40.68
N ILE A 574 44.39 -9.67 41.63
CA ILE A 574 42.93 -9.46 41.67
C ILE A 574 42.47 -8.65 40.45
N CYS A 575 43.15 -7.54 40.16
CA CYS A 575 42.82 -6.72 39.00
C CYS A 575 43.11 -7.46 37.69
N SER A 576 44.14 -8.32 37.63
CA SER A 576 44.36 -9.19 36.47
C SER A 576 43.19 -10.14 36.23
N GLN A 577 42.65 -10.78 37.28
CA GLN A 577 41.51 -11.69 37.12
C GLN A 577 40.23 -10.96 36.72
N PHE A 578 40.00 -9.76 37.25
CA PHE A 578 38.89 -8.90 36.84
C PHE A 578 38.98 -8.54 35.35
N ARG A 579 40.17 -8.14 34.88
CA ARG A 579 40.44 -7.85 33.47
C ARG A 579 40.23 -9.07 32.57
N THR A 580 40.70 -10.25 32.96
CA THR A 580 40.50 -11.49 32.19
C THR A 580 39.01 -11.82 32.02
N ARG A 581 38.20 -11.60 33.06
CA ARG A 581 36.74 -11.82 32.98
C ARG A 581 36.03 -10.79 32.10
N LEU A 582 36.40 -9.51 32.20
CA LEU A 582 35.88 -8.47 31.32
C LEU A 582 36.22 -8.77 29.85
N ASN A 583 37.46 -9.17 29.55
CA ASN A 583 37.88 -9.57 28.21
C ASN A 583 37.06 -10.76 27.69
N SER A 584 36.85 -11.79 28.52
CA SER A 584 36.06 -12.97 28.13
C SER A 584 34.59 -12.61 27.85
N SER A 585 34.01 -11.68 28.61
CA SER A 585 32.64 -11.20 28.38
C SER A 585 32.53 -10.39 27.08
N HIS A 586 33.51 -9.52 26.82
CA HIS A 586 33.58 -8.72 25.59
C HIS A 586 33.72 -9.63 24.35
N GLU A 587 34.59 -10.64 24.41
CA GLU A 587 34.76 -11.62 23.33
C GLU A 587 33.50 -12.45 23.07
N ALA A 588 32.80 -12.88 24.12
CA ALA A 588 31.54 -13.59 24.00
C ALA A 588 30.45 -12.71 23.35
N PHE A 589 30.31 -11.46 23.79
CA PHE A 589 29.39 -10.48 23.20
C PHE A 589 29.70 -10.25 21.72
N ALA A 590 30.97 -9.99 21.38
CA ALA A 590 31.40 -9.76 20.01
C ALA A 590 31.20 -10.98 19.10
N THR A 591 31.25 -12.19 19.65
CA THR A 591 31.00 -13.43 18.91
C THR A 591 29.51 -13.65 18.67
N SER A 592 28.67 -13.45 19.68
CA SER A 592 27.20 -13.52 19.53
C SER A 592 26.66 -12.45 18.58
N LEU A 593 27.21 -11.23 18.63
CA LEU A 593 26.84 -10.16 17.69
C LEU A 593 27.21 -10.51 16.24
N ARG A 594 28.40 -11.09 16.02
CA ARG A 594 28.83 -11.57 14.69
C ARG A 594 27.94 -12.69 14.15
N GLN A 595 27.56 -13.65 14.98
CA GLN A 595 26.64 -14.72 14.58
C GLN A 595 25.25 -14.19 14.22
N LEU A 596 24.75 -13.20 14.97
CA LEU A 596 23.51 -12.51 14.67
C LEU A 596 23.60 -11.75 13.35
N GLU A 597 24.72 -11.07 13.09
CA GLU A 597 24.99 -10.40 11.82
C GLU A 597 25.01 -11.38 10.64
N GLU A 598 25.79 -12.45 10.71
CA GLU A 598 25.88 -13.48 9.66
C GLU A 598 24.53 -14.16 9.38
N GLY A 599 23.75 -14.45 10.44
CA GLY A 599 22.41 -15.01 10.32
C GLY A 599 21.40 -14.03 9.70
N HIS A 600 21.49 -12.74 10.05
CA HIS A 600 20.65 -11.69 9.45
C HIS A 600 21.02 -11.44 7.99
N THR A 601 22.29 -11.25 7.66
CA THR A 601 22.75 -10.98 6.28
C THR A 601 22.44 -12.16 5.35
N GLY A 602 22.70 -13.40 5.77
CA GLY A 602 22.42 -14.58 4.96
C GLY A 602 20.93 -14.82 4.70
N ARG A 603 20.05 -14.48 5.65
CA ARG A 603 18.59 -14.49 5.44
C ARG A 603 18.16 -13.37 4.51
N LEU A 604 18.64 -12.15 4.76
CA LEU A 604 18.29 -10.96 3.99
C LEU A 604 18.70 -11.06 2.52
N GLU A 605 19.89 -11.57 2.20
CA GLU A 605 20.33 -11.76 0.80
C GLU A 605 19.42 -12.73 0.04
N ARG A 606 19.05 -13.87 0.66
CA ARG A 606 18.15 -14.87 0.04
C ARG A 606 16.74 -14.33 -0.14
N THR A 607 16.22 -13.64 0.87
CA THR A 607 14.90 -13.00 0.83
C THR A 607 14.91 -11.87 -0.21
N GLU A 608 15.97 -11.05 -0.26
CA GLU A 608 16.13 -9.97 -1.23
C GLU A 608 16.13 -10.48 -2.66
N ASP A 609 16.88 -11.54 -2.99
CA ASP A 609 16.92 -12.12 -4.34
C ASP A 609 15.57 -12.70 -4.78
N LEU A 610 14.81 -13.30 -3.87
CA LEU A 610 13.47 -13.80 -4.14
C LEU A 610 12.48 -12.65 -4.41
N TRP A 611 12.45 -11.64 -3.53
CA TRP A 611 11.57 -10.49 -3.69
C TRP A 611 12.00 -9.58 -4.85
N LEU A 612 13.29 -9.52 -5.19
CA LEU A 612 13.78 -8.80 -6.35
C LEU A 612 13.26 -9.43 -7.65
N ARG A 613 13.21 -10.77 -7.73
CA ARG A 613 12.58 -11.48 -8.86
C ARG A 613 11.08 -11.24 -8.94
N VAL A 614 10.34 -11.37 -7.83
CA VAL A 614 8.90 -11.10 -7.79
C VAL A 614 8.59 -9.67 -8.23
N ARG A 615 9.37 -8.69 -7.75
CA ARG A 615 9.24 -7.27 -8.13
C ARG A 615 9.57 -7.01 -9.60
N LYS A 616 10.57 -7.68 -10.15
CA LYS A 616 11.00 -7.46 -11.54
C LYS A 616 10.03 -8.09 -12.55
N ASP A 617 9.48 -9.25 -12.22
CA ASP A 617 8.73 -10.06 -13.18
C ASP A 617 7.21 -9.94 -13.00
N HIS A 618 6.72 -9.81 -11.76
CA HIS A 618 5.28 -9.83 -11.46
C HIS A 618 4.67 -8.44 -11.25
N ALA A 619 5.36 -7.54 -10.54
CA ALA A 619 4.83 -6.19 -10.29
C ALA A 619 4.51 -5.39 -11.57
N PRO A 620 5.32 -5.42 -12.65
CA PRO A 620 5.02 -4.65 -13.86
C PRO A 620 3.80 -5.21 -14.63
N ARG A 621 3.63 -6.54 -14.65
CA ARG A 621 2.44 -7.19 -15.23
C ARG A 621 1.17 -6.86 -14.43
N LEU A 622 1.25 -6.85 -13.11
CA LEU A 622 0.13 -6.48 -12.27
C LEU A 622 -0.23 -4.98 -12.39
N ALA A 623 0.78 -4.11 -12.52
CA ALA A 623 0.57 -2.69 -12.79
C ALA A 623 -0.17 -2.48 -14.12
N ARG A 624 0.16 -3.26 -15.17
CA ARG A 624 -0.59 -3.26 -16.43
C ARG A 624 -2.06 -3.63 -16.24
N LEU A 625 -2.36 -4.71 -15.52
CA LEU A 625 -3.74 -5.09 -15.20
C LEU A 625 -4.47 -4.01 -14.38
N SER A 626 -3.77 -3.37 -13.44
CA SER A 626 -4.28 -2.22 -12.69
C SER A 626 -4.65 -1.05 -13.62
N LEU A 627 -3.75 -0.68 -14.54
CA LEU A 627 -4.00 0.37 -15.53
C LEU A 627 -5.17 0.01 -16.46
N GLU A 628 -5.27 -1.22 -16.94
CA GLU A 628 -6.35 -1.68 -17.83
C GLU A 628 -7.72 -1.66 -17.14
N SER A 629 -7.81 -2.20 -15.92
CA SER A 629 -9.04 -2.18 -15.11
C SER A 629 -9.44 -0.76 -14.73
N ARG A 630 -8.48 0.11 -14.38
CA ARG A 630 -8.75 1.53 -14.12
C ARG A 630 -9.23 2.26 -15.36
N SER A 631 -8.53 2.12 -16.47
CA SER A 631 -8.89 2.76 -17.73
C SER A 631 -10.32 2.40 -18.13
N LEU A 632 -10.70 1.13 -18.00
CA LEU A 632 -12.06 0.69 -18.30
C LEU A 632 -13.09 1.36 -17.38
N ARG A 633 -12.82 1.40 -16.08
CA ARG A 633 -13.67 2.12 -15.10
C ARG A 633 -13.83 3.60 -15.47
N ASP A 634 -12.75 4.27 -15.84
CA ASP A 634 -12.74 5.70 -16.16
C ASP A 634 -13.48 5.99 -17.47
N VAL A 635 -13.33 5.14 -18.49
CA VAL A 635 -14.12 5.21 -19.73
C VAL A 635 -15.61 4.98 -19.43
N LEU A 636 -15.93 4.00 -18.58
CA LEU A 636 -17.31 3.73 -18.20
C LEU A 636 -17.93 4.92 -17.47
N LEU A 637 -17.21 5.60 -16.58
CA LEU A 637 -17.73 6.73 -15.79
C LEU A 637 -17.80 8.05 -16.57
N HIS A 638 -16.78 8.34 -17.37
CA HIS A 638 -16.57 9.68 -17.92
C HIS A 638 -16.49 9.73 -19.44
N GLY A 639 -16.49 8.56 -20.11
CA GLY A 639 -16.24 8.46 -21.54
C GLY A 639 -14.79 8.77 -21.92
N LYS A 640 -14.48 8.64 -23.22
CA LYS A 640 -13.16 9.02 -23.73
C LYS A 640 -12.99 10.55 -23.68
N PRO A 641 -11.84 11.05 -23.23
CA PRO A 641 -11.53 12.48 -23.27
C PRO A 641 -11.46 12.99 -24.71
N LYS A 642 -11.87 14.24 -24.92
CA LYS A 642 -11.72 14.93 -26.21
C LYS A 642 -10.31 15.47 -26.34
N LEU A 643 -9.61 15.11 -27.41
CA LEU A 643 -8.31 15.68 -27.76
C LEU A 643 -8.52 17.05 -28.42
N GLY A 644 -7.96 18.09 -27.81
CA GLY A 644 -7.86 19.44 -28.39
C GLY A 644 -6.54 19.64 -29.14
N ARG A 645 -6.12 20.90 -29.25
CA ARG A 645 -4.84 21.26 -29.91
C ARG A 645 -3.63 20.71 -29.15
N GLU A 646 -2.56 20.41 -29.88
CA GLU A 646 -1.25 20.06 -29.29
C GLU A 646 -0.73 21.26 -28.46
N LEU A 647 -0.35 21.01 -27.22
CA LEU A 647 0.31 21.97 -26.31
C LEU A 647 1.83 21.81 -26.34
N GLY A 648 2.31 20.58 -26.55
CA GLY A 648 3.73 20.29 -26.68
C GLY A 648 3.99 18.81 -26.94
N ARG A 649 5.18 18.53 -27.47
CA ARG A 649 5.67 17.17 -27.76
C ARG A 649 6.99 16.93 -27.04
N GLY A 650 7.03 15.85 -26.28
CA GLY A 650 8.22 15.37 -25.59
C GLY A 650 8.72 14.06 -26.15
N GLN A 651 9.79 13.54 -25.55
CA GLN A 651 10.33 12.22 -25.89
C GLN A 651 9.33 11.08 -25.61
N TYR A 652 8.50 11.24 -24.59
CA TYR A 652 7.60 10.20 -24.09
C TYR A 652 6.16 10.31 -24.57
N GLY A 653 5.84 11.30 -25.42
CA GLY A 653 4.48 11.48 -25.89
C GLY A 653 4.13 12.91 -26.30
N VAL A 654 2.85 13.10 -26.60
CA VAL A 654 2.28 14.38 -27.02
C VAL A 654 1.26 14.84 -25.99
N VAL A 655 1.33 16.10 -25.58
CA VAL A 655 0.38 16.72 -24.66
C VAL A 655 -0.61 17.56 -25.44
N TYR A 656 -1.89 17.32 -25.22
CA TYR A 656 -3.00 18.01 -25.85
C TYR A 656 -3.81 18.82 -24.83
N LEU A 657 -4.45 19.88 -25.30
CA LEU A 657 -5.48 20.59 -24.55
C LEU A 657 -6.67 19.65 -24.34
N CYS A 658 -7.20 19.62 -23.12
CA CYS A 658 -8.48 18.99 -22.82
C CYS A 658 -9.30 19.97 -21.98
N ASP A 659 -10.40 20.51 -22.49
CA ASP A 659 -11.12 21.56 -21.75
C ASP A 659 -11.62 21.03 -20.40
N SER A 660 -12.41 19.96 -20.42
CA SER A 660 -12.92 19.31 -19.22
C SER A 660 -13.04 17.80 -19.39
N TRP A 661 -12.82 17.03 -18.32
CA TRP A 661 -13.09 15.59 -18.30
C TRP A 661 -13.42 15.13 -16.87
N GLY A 662 -14.45 14.32 -16.70
CA GLY A 662 -14.84 13.79 -15.39
C GLY A 662 -15.19 14.84 -14.33
N GLY A 663 -15.65 16.03 -14.74
CA GLY A 663 -15.91 17.15 -13.82
C GLY A 663 -14.68 18.01 -13.50
N HIS A 664 -13.51 17.63 -13.99
CA HIS A 664 -12.28 18.43 -13.86
C HIS A 664 -12.17 19.46 -14.98
N TYR A 665 -11.72 20.66 -14.63
CA TYR A 665 -11.39 21.76 -15.53
C TYR A 665 -10.40 22.70 -14.81
N PRO A 666 -9.37 23.21 -15.48
CA PRO A 666 -8.91 22.86 -16.83
C PRO A 666 -8.04 21.59 -16.86
N CYS A 667 -8.14 20.79 -17.94
CA CYS A 667 -7.35 19.56 -18.09
C CYS A 667 -6.28 19.63 -19.20
N ALA A 668 -5.28 18.77 -19.07
CA ALA A 668 -4.30 18.44 -20.10
C ALA A 668 -4.30 16.93 -20.31
N LEU A 669 -4.03 16.50 -21.53
CA LEU A 669 -4.04 15.09 -21.90
C LEU A 669 -2.68 14.71 -22.49
N LYS A 670 -1.91 13.88 -21.78
CA LYS A 670 -0.65 13.33 -22.27
C LYS A 670 -0.92 11.99 -22.93
N SER A 671 -0.71 11.90 -24.24
CA SER A 671 -0.80 10.67 -25.01
C SER A 671 0.57 10.01 -25.11
N VAL A 672 0.68 8.80 -24.58
CA VAL A 672 1.90 7.99 -24.61
C VAL A 672 1.65 6.76 -25.47
N VAL A 673 2.50 6.53 -26.48
CA VAL A 673 2.47 5.31 -27.30
C VAL A 673 3.67 4.45 -26.90
N PRO A 674 3.48 3.45 -26.03
CA PRO A 674 4.55 2.55 -25.65
C PRO A 674 4.99 1.69 -26.86
N PRO A 675 6.30 1.66 -27.20
CA PRO A 675 6.80 0.97 -28.38
C PRO A 675 6.90 -0.57 -28.21
N ASP A 676 6.98 -1.06 -26.98
CA ASP A 676 7.06 -2.49 -26.65
C ASP A 676 6.44 -2.78 -25.28
N ASP A 677 6.36 -4.07 -24.91
CA ASP A 677 5.78 -4.51 -23.64
C ASP A 677 6.54 -4.02 -22.41
N LYS A 678 7.86 -3.81 -22.51
CA LYS A 678 8.66 -3.30 -21.39
C LYS A 678 8.25 -1.86 -21.06
N HIS A 679 8.21 -1.00 -22.07
CA HIS A 679 7.76 0.39 -21.91
C HIS A 679 6.28 0.48 -21.51
N TRP A 680 5.45 -0.46 -21.95
CA TRP A 680 4.06 -0.57 -21.51
C TRP A 680 3.97 -0.80 -19.99
N ASN A 681 4.78 -1.73 -19.49
CA ASN A 681 4.81 -2.08 -18.07
C ASN A 681 5.42 -0.96 -17.21
N ASP A 682 6.49 -0.31 -17.70
CA ASP A 682 7.11 0.83 -17.02
C ASP A 682 6.13 2.01 -16.89
N LEU A 683 5.37 2.31 -17.96
CA LEU A 683 4.31 3.31 -17.95
C LEU A 683 3.17 2.96 -16.98
N ALA A 684 2.82 1.68 -16.89
CA ALA A 684 1.77 1.22 -15.98
C ALA A 684 2.21 1.35 -14.50
N LEU A 685 3.49 1.11 -14.21
CA LEU A 685 4.07 1.37 -12.89
C LEU A 685 4.11 2.87 -12.57
N GLU A 686 4.55 3.71 -13.51
CA GLU A 686 4.49 5.18 -13.40
C GLU A 686 3.08 5.64 -13.02
N PHE A 687 2.08 5.14 -13.74
CA PHE A 687 0.68 5.48 -13.48
C PHE A 687 0.25 5.08 -12.07
N HIS A 688 0.62 3.89 -11.61
CA HIS A 688 0.30 3.43 -10.25
C HIS A 688 0.93 4.34 -9.20
N TYR A 689 2.24 4.60 -9.27
CA TYR A 689 2.91 5.48 -8.29
C TYR A 689 2.32 6.88 -8.26
N THR A 690 2.13 7.49 -9.43
CA THR A 690 1.58 8.85 -9.54
C THR A 690 0.20 8.96 -8.91
N ARG A 691 -0.62 7.91 -9.06
CA ARG A 691 -1.99 7.90 -8.55
C ARG A 691 -2.07 7.57 -7.05
N SER A 692 -1.13 6.78 -6.53
CA SER A 692 -1.08 6.43 -5.11
C SER A 692 -0.56 7.59 -4.24
N LEU A 693 0.04 8.62 -4.85
CA LEU A 693 0.47 9.80 -4.13
C LEU A 693 -0.72 10.61 -3.57
N PRO A 694 -0.64 11.04 -2.29
CA PRO A 694 -1.56 12.05 -1.79
C PRO A 694 -1.48 13.33 -2.62
N LYS A 695 -2.61 14.00 -2.79
CA LYS A 695 -2.65 15.30 -3.46
C LYS A 695 -1.75 16.29 -2.74
N HIS A 696 -0.95 17.03 -3.51
CA HIS A 696 0.03 17.98 -2.98
C HIS A 696 0.06 19.26 -3.80
N GLU A 697 0.22 20.42 -3.16
CA GLU A 697 0.18 21.72 -3.86
C GLU A 697 1.28 21.92 -4.89
N ARG A 698 2.38 21.16 -4.77
CA ARG A 698 3.58 21.28 -5.62
C ARG A 698 3.78 20.12 -6.59
N LEU A 699 2.80 19.23 -6.72
CA LEU A 699 2.80 18.17 -7.73
C LEU A 699 1.59 18.32 -8.64
N VAL A 700 1.75 17.98 -9.92
CA VAL A 700 0.66 17.97 -10.88
C VAL A 700 -0.29 16.81 -10.60
N ASP A 701 -1.57 17.14 -10.39
CA ASP A 701 -2.63 16.17 -10.16
C ASP A 701 -2.92 15.32 -11.41
N LEU A 702 -2.92 14.00 -11.23
CA LEU A 702 -3.42 13.03 -12.22
C LEU A 702 -4.88 12.69 -11.93
N HIS A 703 -5.79 13.10 -12.81
CA HIS A 703 -7.23 12.88 -12.65
C HIS A 703 -7.69 11.48 -13.09
N GLY A 704 -7.03 10.89 -14.09
CA GLY A 704 -7.37 9.54 -14.56
C GLY A 704 -6.56 9.09 -15.77
N SER A 705 -6.91 7.92 -16.30
CA SER A 705 -6.30 7.37 -17.52
C SER A 705 -7.30 6.66 -18.41
N VAL A 706 -7.01 6.67 -19.71
CA VAL A 706 -7.78 5.96 -20.73
C VAL A 706 -6.83 5.30 -21.72
N ILE A 707 -6.98 3.99 -21.94
CA ILE A 707 -6.31 3.26 -23.01
C ILE A 707 -7.15 3.39 -24.28
N ASP A 708 -6.55 3.98 -25.30
CA ASP A 708 -7.15 4.12 -26.61
C ASP A 708 -6.60 3.08 -27.59
N TYR A 709 -7.33 1.96 -27.71
CA TYR A 709 -7.06 0.90 -28.70
C TYR A 709 -7.31 1.32 -30.16
N THR A 710 -7.92 2.49 -30.38
CA THR A 710 -8.23 3.00 -31.73
C THR A 710 -7.28 4.11 -32.17
N TYR A 711 -6.21 4.37 -31.41
CA TYR A 711 -5.26 5.43 -31.70
C TYR A 711 -4.57 5.21 -33.06
N GLY A 712 -4.36 6.29 -33.81
CA GLY A 712 -3.79 6.22 -35.17
C GLY A 712 -4.63 5.38 -36.15
N GLY A 713 -5.94 5.28 -35.96
CA GLY A 713 -6.81 4.43 -36.79
C GLY A 713 -6.75 2.93 -36.46
N GLY A 714 -6.23 2.58 -35.27
CA GLY A 714 -6.07 1.19 -34.81
C GLY A 714 -4.68 0.61 -35.09
N SER A 715 -3.76 1.39 -35.66
CA SER A 715 -2.37 0.97 -35.90
C SER A 715 -1.51 0.96 -34.64
N SER A 716 -1.94 1.62 -33.57
CA SER A 716 -1.20 1.68 -32.30
C SER A 716 -2.15 1.80 -31.13
N ILE A 717 -1.68 1.41 -29.94
CA ILE A 717 -2.42 1.60 -28.69
C ILE A 717 -1.76 2.75 -27.94
N ALA A 718 -2.55 3.73 -27.52
CA ALA A 718 -2.06 4.85 -26.71
C ALA A 718 -2.64 4.80 -25.30
N VAL A 719 -1.85 5.18 -24.31
CA VAL A 719 -2.32 5.48 -22.96
C VAL A 719 -2.46 6.99 -22.85
N LEU A 720 -3.68 7.44 -22.56
CA LEU A 720 -4.03 8.84 -22.38
C LEU A 720 -4.07 9.12 -20.88
N LEU A 721 -3.19 9.99 -20.39
CA LEU A 721 -3.14 10.44 -19.01
C LEU A 721 -3.83 11.80 -18.91
N ILE A 722 -4.87 11.89 -18.09
CA ILE A 722 -5.64 13.12 -17.87
C ILE A 722 -5.12 13.78 -16.60
N MET A 723 -4.58 14.98 -16.75
CA MET A 723 -3.91 15.72 -15.68
C MET A 723 -4.50 17.12 -15.55
N GLU A 724 -4.24 17.81 -14.43
CA GLU A 724 -4.53 19.23 -14.33
C GLU A 724 -3.69 20.02 -15.35
N ARG A 725 -4.24 21.12 -15.87
CA ARG A 725 -3.52 21.99 -16.81
C ARG A 725 -3.10 23.29 -16.16
N LEU A 726 -1.79 23.52 -16.17
CA LEU A 726 -1.16 24.76 -15.75
C LEU A 726 -0.99 25.75 -16.92
N HIS A 727 -0.53 26.96 -16.62
CA HIS A 727 -0.47 28.06 -17.58
C HIS A 727 0.67 27.88 -18.59
N ARG A 728 1.87 27.49 -18.13
CA ARG A 728 3.09 27.30 -18.94
C ARG A 728 4.13 26.45 -18.22
N ASP A 729 5.14 25.97 -18.92
CA ASP A 729 6.35 25.41 -18.28
C ASP A 729 7.32 26.51 -17.83
N LEU A 730 8.24 26.16 -16.92
CA LEU A 730 9.24 27.08 -16.37
C LEU A 730 10.22 27.57 -17.44
N TYR A 731 10.54 26.74 -18.44
CA TYR A 731 11.35 27.15 -19.59
C TYR A 731 10.74 28.36 -20.32
N THR A 732 9.44 28.30 -20.59
CA THR A 732 8.67 29.38 -21.23
C THR A 732 8.51 30.57 -20.28
N GLY A 733 8.33 30.31 -18.98
CA GLY A 733 8.32 31.34 -17.94
C GLY A 733 9.60 32.18 -17.93
N LEU A 734 10.77 31.54 -17.88
CA LEU A 734 12.06 32.24 -17.90
C LEU A 734 12.26 33.05 -19.18
N LYS A 735 11.90 32.50 -20.35
CA LYS A 735 11.93 33.27 -21.62
C LYS A 735 11.03 34.50 -21.62
N ALA A 736 9.92 34.46 -20.87
CA ALA A 736 9.00 35.57 -20.73
C ALA A 736 9.44 36.61 -19.68
N GLY A 737 10.60 36.43 -19.02
CA GLY A 737 11.16 37.40 -18.09
C GLY A 737 10.56 37.35 -16.68
N LEU A 738 10.60 36.19 -16.02
CA LEU A 738 10.20 36.07 -14.61
C LEU A 738 11.04 36.96 -13.68
N SER A 739 10.38 37.63 -12.74
CA SER A 739 11.06 38.46 -11.75
C SER A 739 11.97 37.61 -10.84
N LEU A 740 12.98 38.22 -10.21
CA LEU A 740 13.83 37.51 -9.25
C LEU A 740 12.99 36.88 -8.11
N ARG A 741 11.98 37.63 -7.62
CA ARG A 741 11.06 37.15 -6.58
C ARG A 741 10.30 35.91 -7.04
N ASP A 742 9.73 35.91 -8.23
CA ASP A 742 9.02 34.74 -8.77
C ASP A 742 9.98 33.55 -8.93
N ARG A 743 11.20 33.78 -9.43
CA ARG A 743 12.21 32.73 -9.61
C ARG A 743 12.62 32.07 -8.28
N LEU A 744 12.77 32.84 -7.21
CA LEU A 744 13.08 32.33 -5.87
C LEU A 744 11.88 31.61 -5.23
N LEU A 745 10.65 32.12 -5.43
CA LEU A 745 9.43 31.43 -5.01
C LEU A 745 9.25 30.08 -5.73
N ILE A 746 9.51 30.04 -7.03
CA ILE A 746 9.50 28.80 -7.82
C ILE A 746 10.56 27.81 -7.30
N ALA A 747 11.74 28.28 -6.92
CA ALA A 747 12.76 27.42 -6.32
C ALA A 747 12.26 26.78 -5.01
N LEU A 748 11.58 27.55 -4.14
CA LEU A 748 10.97 27.04 -2.91
C LEU A 748 9.89 26.00 -3.20
N ASP A 749 8.98 26.31 -4.12
CA ASP A 749 7.90 25.41 -4.55
C ASP A 749 8.45 24.06 -5.07
N VAL A 750 9.57 24.10 -5.82
CA VAL A 750 10.22 22.88 -6.30
C VAL A 750 10.86 22.09 -5.15
N VAL A 751 11.56 22.75 -4.21
CA VAL A 751 12.14 22.06 -3.05
C VAL A 751 11.03 21.39 -2.22
N GLU A 752 9.93 22.09 -1.97
CA GLU A 752 8.76 21.55 -1.26
C GLU A 752 8.18 20.31 -1.98
N GLY A 753 8.05 20.37 -3.31
CA GLY A 753 7.60 19.23 -4.12
C GLY A 753 8.54 18.02 -4.07
N ILE A 754 9.86 18.23 -4.16
CA ILE A 754 10.84 17.14 -4.08
C ILE A 754 10.84 16.53 -2.67
N ARG A 755 10.79 17.35 -1.62
CA ARG A 755 10.69 16.89 -0.23
C ARG A 755 9.47 16.00 -0.02
N PHE A 756 8.33 16.40 -0.56
CA PHE A 756 7.12 15.61 -0.49
C PHE A 756 7.31 14.24 -1.17
N LEU A 757 7.84 14.19 -2.40
CA LEU A 757 8.13 12.93 -3.09
C LEU A 757 9.06 12.02 -2.28
N HIS A 758 10.16 12.57 -1.75
CA HIS A 758 11.11 11.83 -0.91
C HIS A 758 10.46 11.30 0.37
N SER A 759 9.53 12.05 0.97
CA SER A 759 8.77 11.59 2.15
C SER A 759 7.87 10.39 1.85
N GLN A 760 7.47 10.20 0.59
CA GLN A 760 6.73 9.05 0.09
C GLN A 760 7.64 7.92 -0.41
N GLY A 761 8.96 8.04 -0.23
CA GLY A 761 9.95 7.06 -0.67
C GLY A 761 10.19 7.03 -2.19
N LEU A 762 9.77 8.08 -2.92
CA LEU A 762 9.91 8.18 -4.37
C LEU A 762 10.97 9.23 -4.76
N LEU A 763 11.80 8.90 -5.74
CA LEU A 763 12.73 9.85 -6.37
C LEU A 763 12.15 10.33 -7.70
N HIS A 764 12.40 11.57 -8.13
CA HIS A 764 11.93 12.06 -9.42
C HIS A 764 12.86 11.70 -10.58
N ARG A 765 14.17 11.92 -10.44
CA ARG A 765 15.24 11.60 -11.40
C ARG A 765 15.24 12.37 -12.74
N ASP A 766 14.38 13.36 -12.91
CA ASP A 766 14.35 14.20 -14.14
C ASP A 766 13.83 15.61 -13.84
N ILE A 767 14.26 16.18 -12.71
CA ILE A 767 14.00 17.58 -12.36
C ILE A 767 14.70 18.49 -13.36
N LYS A 768 13.92 19.30 -14.08
CA LYS A 768 14.39 20.24 -15.11
C LYS A 768 13.33 21.29 -15.44
N LEU A 769 13.74 22.34 -16.16
CA LEU A 769 12.87 23.45 -16.58
C LEU A 769 11.57 23.04 -17.29
N LYS A 770 11.56 21.94 -18.07
CA LYS A 770 10.36 21.47 -18.79
C LYS A 770 9.40 20.63 -17.93
N ASN A 771 9.88 20.12 -16.79
CA ASN A 771 9.10 19.29 -15.87
C ASN A 771 8.63 20.09 -14.63
N VAL A 772 8.79 21.41 -14.66
CA VAL A 772 8.23 22.34 -13.69
C VAL A 772 7.19 23.19 -14.41
N LEU A 773 5.93 23.04 -14.05
CA LEU A 773 4.81 23.79 -14.61
C LEU A 773 4.42 24.93 -13.67
N LEU A 774 3.96 26.03 -14.26
CA LEU A 774 3.61 27.27 -13.55
C LEU A 774 2.13 27.58 -13.73
N ASP A 775 1.46 27.91 -12.63
CA ASP A 775 0.08 28.41 -12.67
C ASP A 775 0.02 29.89 -13.11
N LYS A 776 -1.16 30.50 -13.05
CA LYS A 776 -1.34 31.91 -13.44
C LYS A 776 -0.67 32.89 -12.48
N GLN A 777 -0.34 32.45 -11.27
CA GLN A 777 0.33 33.21 -10.21
C GLN A 777 1.83 32.91 -10.17
N ASN A 778 2.37 32.19 -11.16
CA ASN A 778 3.75 31.71 -11.21
C ASN A 778 4.13 30.80 -10.03
N ARG A 779 3.18 30.12 -9.39
CA ARG A 779 3.49 29.04 -8.44
C ARG A 779 3.81 27.77 -9.20
N ALA A 780 4.77 27.02 -8.68
CA ALA A 780 5.34 25.88 -9.38
C ALA A 780 4.74 24.55 -8.92
N LYS A 781 4.53 23.65 -9.89
CA LYS A 781 4.21 22.25 -9.67
C LYS A 781 5.11 21.36 -10.51
N ILE A 782 5.60 20.29 -9.91
CA ILE A 782 6.43 19.28 -10.58
C ILE A 782 5.53 18.30 -11.33
N THR A 783 5.92 17.94 -12.56
CA THR A 783 5.20 17.01 -13.45
C THR A 783 6.14 15.95 -14.01
N ASP A 784 5.59 14.99 -14.75
CA ASP A 784 6.35 13.96 -15.48
C ASP A 784 7.10 13.00 -14.55
N LEU A 785 6.32 12.35 -13.68
CA LEU A 785 6.78 11.30 -12.77
C LEU A 785 7.11 9.97 -13.48
N GLY A 786 7.32 9.98 -14.81
CA GLY A 786 7.68 8.79 -15.58
C GLY A 786 9.07 8.24 -15.32
N PHE A 787 9.88 9.02 -14.61
CA PHE A 787 11.09 8.52 -14.01
C PHE A 787 10.97 8.29 -12.51
N CYS A 788 9.78 8.42 -11.91
CA CYS A 788 9.63 8.11 -10.50
C CYS A 788 9.82 6.63 -10.23
N LYS A 789 10.59 6.34 -9.18
CA LYS A 789 10.81 4.98 -8.71
C LYS A 789 10.98 4.98 -7.20
N PRO A 790 10.40 3.99 -6.49
CA PRO A 790 10.71 3.75 -5.10
C PRO A 790 12.21 3.62 -4.88
N GLU A 791 12.73 4.28 -3.85
CA GLU A 791 14.13 4.14 -3.42
C GLU A 791 14.48 2.67 -3.15
N ALA A 792 13.53 1.91 -2.61
CA ALA A 792 13.66 0.48 -2.34
C ALA A 792 13.75 -0.40 -3.60
N MET A 793 13.48 0.15 -4.78
CA MET A 793 13.50 -0.57 -6.06
C MET A 793 14.65 -0.11 -6.97
N MET A 794 15.62 0.61 -6.40
CA MET A 794 16.71 1.24 -7.15
C MET A 794 17.80 0.23 -7.50
N SER A 795 17.91 -0.09 -8.79
CA SER A 795 19.05 -0.85 -9.34
C SER A 795 19.16 -0.63 -10.84
N GLY A 796 20.36 -0.27 -11.31
CA GLY A 796 20.82 -0.46 -12.70
C GLY A 796 20.20 0.41 -13.80
N SER A 797 19.21 1.27 -13.51
CA SER A 797 18.59 2.15 -14.52
C SER A 797 19.21 3.54 -14.56
N ILE A 798 19.79 3.90 -15.71
CA ILE A 798 20.32 5.24 -16.01
C ILE A 798 19.26 6.00 -16.82
N VAL A 799 18.62 6.99 -16.19
CA VAL A 799 17.54 7.79 -16.78
C VAL A 799 17.67 9.26 -16.39
N GLY A 800 17.04 10.14 -17.17
CA GLY A 800 17.04 11.58 -16.95
C GLY A 800 17.72 12.37 -18.07
N THR A 801 17.69 13.69 -17.94
CA THR A 801 18.30 14.62 -18.90
C THR A 801 19.79 14.81 -18.56
N PRO A 802 20.75 14.49 -19.46
CA PRO A 802 22.19 14.40 -19.13
C PRO A 802 22.79 15.56 -18.33
N ILE A 803 22.40 16.81 -18.64
CA ILE A 803 22.91 18.01 -17.96
C ILE A 803 22.46 18.12 -16.48
N HIS A 804 21.37 17.44 -16.09
CA HIS A 804 20.84 17.43 -14.72
C HIS A 804 21.17 16.14 -13.96
N MET A 805 21.82 15.17 -14.60
CA MET A 805 22.09 13.85 -13.99
C MET A 805 23.33 13.90 -13.10
N ALA A 806 23.19 13.39 -11.88
CA ALA A 806 24.29 13.27 -10.93
C ALA A 806 25.34 12.21 -11.37
N PRO A 807 26.63 12.38 -11.03
CA PRO A 807 27.72 11.50 -11.46
C PRO A 807 27.64 10.05 -10.92
N GLU A 808 26.95 9.82 -9.82
CA GLU A 808 26.78 8.48 -9.23
C GLU A 808 25.67 7.67 -9.90
N LEU A 809 24.72 8.32 -10.59
CA LEU A 809 23.55 7.67 -11.20
C LEU A 809 23.94 6.60 -12.22
N PHE A 810 25.14 6.71 -12.79
CA PHE A 810 25.70 5.81 -13.79
C PHE A 810 26.49 4.63 -13.21
N THR A 811 26.76 4.65 -11.90
CA THR A 811 27.27 3.47 -11.19
C THR A 811 26.16 2.43 -10.99
N GLY A 812 24.90 2.82 -11.22
CA GLY A 812 23.72 2.01 -10.95
C GLY A 812 23.34 1.95 -9.47
N LYS A 813 24.12 2.57 -8.57
CA LYS A 813 23.90 2.69 -7.14
C LYS A 813 23.78 4.18 -6.76
N TYR A 814 22.59 4.60 -6.37
CA TYR A 814 22.29 5.99 -6.02
C TYR A 814 21.03 6.08 -5.15
N ASP A 815 20.88 7.20 -4.44
CA ASP A 815 19.81 7.48 -3.50
C ASP A 815 19.10 8.80 -3.85
N ASN A 816 18.30 9.33 -2.93
CA ASN A 816 17.52 10.55 -3.10
C ASN A 816 18.37 11.82 -3.36
N SER A 817 19.68 11.79 -3.10
CA SER A 817 20.59 12.93 -3.32
C SER A 817 20.75 13.31 -4.79
N VAL A 818 20.36 12.45 -5.74
CA VAL A 818 20.38 12.76 -7.19
C VAL A 818 19.39 13.87 -7.55
N ASP A 819 18.25 13.96 -6.84
CA ASP A 819 17.29 15.04 -7.06
C ASP A 819 17.78 16.37 -6.48
N VAL A 820 18.60 16.31 -5.40
CA VAL A 820 19.27 17.49 -4.83
C VAL A 820 20.29 18.06 -5.83
N TYR A 821 21.06 17.18 -6.48
CA TYR A 821 21.96 17.58 -7.56
C TYR A 821 21.20 18.25 -8.72
N ALA A 822 20.12 17.61 -9.19
CA ALA A 822 19.30 18.14 -10.27
C ALA A 822 18.67 19.50 -9.90
N PHE A 823 18.27 19.67 -8.64
CA PHE A 823 17.82 20.96 -8.11
C PHE A 823 18.94 22.02 -8.14
N GLY A 824 20.18 21.69 -7.78
CA GLY A 824 21.31 22.63 -7.87
C GLY A 824 21.50 23.17 -9.30
N ILE A 825 21.42 22.29 -10.30
CA ILE A 825 21.47 22.67 -11.72
C ILE A 825 20.26 23.53 -12.11
N LEU A 826 19.05 23.16 -11.67
CA LEU A 826 17.83 23.95 -11.91
C LEU A 826 17.94 25.35 -11.28
N PHE A 827 18.48 25.44 -10.06
CA PHE A 827 18.62 26.68 -9.31
C PHE A 827 19.60 27.64 -9.98
N TRP A 828 20.63 27.12 -10.66
CA TRP A 828 21.48 27.93 -11.54
C TRP A 828 20.66 28.65 -12.63
N TYR A 829 19.78 27.94 -13.35
CA TYR A 829 18.90 28.58 -14.36
C TYR A 829 17.94 29.60 -13.72
N LEU A 830 17.43 29.31 -12.53
CA LEU A 830 16.60 30.25 -11.78
C LEU A 830 17.38 31.49 -11.35
N CYS A 831 18.67 31.39 -11.03
CA CYS A 831 19.52 32.54 -10.70
C CYS A 831 19.90 33.35 -11.95
N THR A 832 20.22 32.70 -13.07
CA THR A 832 20.51 33.41 -14.34
C THR A 832 19.29 34.13 -14.91
N GLY A 833 18.09 33.57 -14.69
CA GLY A 833 16.87 34.08 -15.32
C GLY A 833 16.83 33.81 -16.82
N SER A 834 17.68 32.90 -17.30
CA SER A 834 17.91 32.60 -18.70
C SER A 834 17.74 31.09 -18.94
N VAL A 835 17.49 30.73 -20.19
CA VAL A 835 17.45 29.33 -20.64
C VAL A 835 18.67 28.95 -21.49
N LYS A 836 19.68 29.83 -21.54
CA LYS A 836 20.95 29.55 -22.22
C LYS A 836 21.71 28.46 -21.47
N LEU A 837 22.30 27.53 -22.22
CA LEU A 837 23.15 26.49 -21.67
C LEU A 837 24.39 27.12 -21.01
N PRO A 838 24.90 26.55 -19.90
CA PRO A 838 26.18 26.94 -19.33
C PRO A 838 27.31 26.75 -20.35
N GLU A 839 28.24 27.68 -20.42
CA GLU A 839 29.38 27.64 -21.36
C GLU A 839 30.23 26.37 -21.16
N SER A 840 30.34 25.90 -19.91
CA SER A 840 31.04 24.66 -19.58
C SER A 840 30.43 23.41 -20.24
N PHE A 841 29.13 23.45 -20.54
CA PHE A 841 28.38 22.37 -21.16
C PHE A 841 28.19 22.56 -22.66
N GLU A 842 28.12 23.81 -23.16
CA GLU A 842 27.93 24.14 -24.57
C GLU A 842 29.05 23.56 -25.46
N LYS A 843 30.28 23.46 -24.92
CA LYS A 843 31.45 22.90 -25.62
C LYS A 843 31.41 21.36 -25.76
N CYS A 844 30.44 20.68 -25.17
CA CYS A 844 30.32 19.23 -25.24
C CYS A 844 29.55 18.82 -26.50
N SER A 845 30.21 18.11 -27.41
CA SER A 845 29.64 17.70 -28.70
C SER A 845 28.77 16.44 -28.63
N SER A 846 28.85 15.67 -27.53
CA SER A 846 28.04 14.48 -27.31
C SER A 846 27.65 14.30 -25.85
N LYS A 847 26.63 13.45 -25.60
CA LYS A 847 26.21 13.06 -24.24
C LYS A 847 27.36 12.41 -23.46
N ASP A 848 28.17 11.58 -24.11
CA ASP A 848 29.31 10.89 -23.48
C ASP A 848 30.45 11.84 -23.12
N GLN A 849 30.66 12.89 -23.92
CA GLN A 849 31.65 13.93 -23.63
C GLN A 849 31.20 14.79 -22.45
N LEU A 850 29.94 15.24 -22.45
CA LEU A 850 29.34 15.95 -21.31
C LEU A 850 29.48 15.13 -20.04
N TRP A 851 29.15 13.85 -20.13
CA TRP A 851 29.25 12.90 -19.03
C TRP A 851 30.67 12.78 -18.47
N THR A 852 31.65 12.54 -19.34
CA THR A 852 33.06 12.43 -18.94
C THR A 852 33.53 13.69 -18.24
N ASN A 853 33.08 14.86 -18.69
CA ASN A 853 33.41 16.14 -18.09
C ASN A 853 32.73 16.31 -16.72
N VAL A 854 31.45 15.98 -16.57
CA VAL A 854 30.74 16.02 -15.29
C VAL A 854 31.39 15.11 -14.25
N LYS A 855 31.82 13.90 -14.65
CA LYS A 855 32.60 12.97 -13.81
C LYS A 855 33.95 13.55 -13.37
N LYS A 856 34.60 14.34 -14.23
CA LYS A 856 35.85 15.06 -13.93
C LYS A 856 35.61 16.33 -13.09
N GLY A 857 34.37 16.61 -12.70
CA GLY A 857 34.02 17.77 -11.86
C GLY A 857 33.53 19.00 -12.64
N ALA A 858 33.27 18.90 -13.95
CA ALA A 858 32.70 20.04 -14.68
C ALA A 858 31.32 20.42 -14.13
N ARG A 859 31.11 21.71 -13.90
CA ARG A 859 29.88 22.32 -13.40
C ARG A 859 29.58 23.62 -14.17
N PRO A 860 28.35 24.15 -14.10
CA PRO A 860 28.05 25.48 -14.63
C PRO A 860 28.95 26.56 -14.04
N GLU A 861 29.28 27.56 -14.83
CA GLU A 861 30.11 28.69 -14.42
C GLU A 861 29.41 29.63 -13.42
N ARG A 862 30.20 30.30 -12.57
CA ARG A 862 29.70 31.40 -11.73
C ARG A 862 29.59 32.67 -12.57
N LEU A 863 28.40 33.27 -12.60
CA LEU A 863 28.19 34.57 -13.26
C LEU A 863 28.40 35.71 -12.25
N SER A 864 28.83 36.88 -12.74
CA SER A 864 29.07 38.07 -11.90
C SER A 864 27.81 38.62 -11.24
N SER A 865 26.63 38.33 -11.80
CA SER A 865 25.33 38.74 -11.25
C SER A 865 24.83 37.85 -10.11
N PHE A 866 25.55 36.78 -9.77
CA PHE A 866 25.12 35.84 -8.75
C PHE A 866 25.42 36.37 -7.35
N ASP A 867 24.39 36.33 -6.52
CA ASP A 867 24.51 36.50 -5.08
C ASP A 867 25.36 35.36 -4.47
N GLU A 868 26.17 35.70 -3.47
CA GLU A 868 27.12 34.77 -2.84
C GLU A 868 26.42 33.59 -2.15
N GLU A 869 25.33 33.84 -1.42
CA GLU A 869 24.60 32.78 -0.72
C GLU A 869 23.87 31.87 -1.72
N CYS A 870 23.34 32.43 -2.82
CA CYS A 870 22.79 31.64 -3.92
C CYS A 870 23.85 30.70 -4.51
N TRP A 871 25.06 31.22 -4.75
CA TRP A 871 26.17 30.44 -5.32
C TRP A 871 26.62 29.32 -4.39
N GLN A 872 26.80 29.61 -3.10
CA GLN A 872 27.17 28.61 -2.09
C GLN A 872 26.13 27.51 -1.97
N LEU A 873 24.83 27.87 -1.98
CA LEU A 873 23.75 26.90 -1.91
C LEU A 873 23.72 25.98 -3.13
N MET A 874 23.84 26.51 -4.35
CA MET A 874 23.89 25.66 -5.56
C MET A 874 25.14 24.79 -5.60
N GLU A 875 26.28 25.30 -5.13
CA GLU A 875 27.52 24.51 -5.02
C GLU A 875 27.41 23.34 -4.06
N ALA A 876 26.78 23.55 -2.90
CA ALA A 876 26.48 22.49 -1.96
C ALA A 876 25.55 21.43 -2.57
N CYS A 877 24.51 21.86 -3.31
CA CYS A 877 23.55 20.94 -3.93
C CYS A 877 24.16 20.04 -5.00
N TRP A 878 25.09 20.51 -5.84
CA TRP A 878 25.69 19.73 -6.93
C TRP A 878 27.07 19.13 -6.61
N ASN A 879 27.38 18.95 -5.32
CA ASN A 879 28.63 18.36 -4.86
C ASN A 879 28.89 16.99 -5.52
N GLY A 880 30.15 16.73 -5.88
CA GLY A 880 30.56 15.48 -6.50
C GLY A 880 30.38 14.25 -5.59
N ASP A 881 30.53 14.44 -4.28
CA ASP A 881 30.21 13.42 -3.28
C ASP A 881 28.73 13.53 -2.86
N PRO A 882 27.90 12.50 -3.12
CA PRO A 882 26.49 12.48 -2.72
C PRO A 882 26.26 12.72 -1.23
N SER A 883 27.16 12.21 -0.37
CA SER A 883 27.04 12.30 1.09
C SER A 883 27.26 13.71 1.64
N GLN A 884 27.91 14.58 0.86
CA GLN A 884 28.19 15.98 1.21
C GLN A 884 27.09 16.93 0.76
N ARG A 885 26.08 16.45 0.02
CA ARG A 885 24.97 17.28 -0.42
C ARG A 885 24.02 17.57 0.75
N PRO A 886 23.51 18.80 0.87
CA PRO A 886 22.60 19.15 1.94
C PRO A 886 21.28 18.39 1.79
N LEU A 887 20.69 17.99 2.91
CA LEU A 887 19.31 17.53 2.93
C LEU A 887 18.39 18.68 2.49
N LEU A 888 17.33 18.38 1.74
CA LEU A 888 16.35 19.40 1.33
C LEU A 888 15.70 20.12 2.53
N GLY A 889 15.69 19.47 3.70
CA GLY A 889 15.35 20.05 5.00
C GLY A 889 16.14 21.29 5.40
N ILE A 890 17.38 21.40 4.92
CA ILE A 890 18.32 22.50 5.17
C ILE A 890 18.31 23.49 3.99
N VAL A 891 18.12 22.99 2.76
CA VAL A 891 18.05 23.81 1.55
C VAL A 891 16.88 24.80 1.61
N GLU A 892 15.70 24.34 2.04
CA GLU A 892 14.49 25.19 2.08
C GLU A 892 14.63 26.41 3.01
N PRO A 893 15.00 26.28 4.30
CA PRO A 893 15.23 27.44 5.16
C PRO A 893 16.31 28.40 4.65
N SER A 894 17.38 27.86 4.07
CA SER A 894 18.46 28.65 3.49
C SER A 894 17.95 29.50 2.32
N LEU A 895 17.17 28.89 1.43
CA LEU A 895 16.55 29.57 0.29
C LEU A 895 15.50 30.60 0.72
N GLN A 896 14.73 30.33 1.78
CA GLN A 896 13.79 31.30 2.36
C GLN A 896 14.54 32.53 2.89
N SER A 897 15.65 32.34 3.60
CA SER A 897 16.49 33.44 4.10
C SER A 897 17.05 34.29 2.96
N ILE A 898 17.60 33.64 1.92
CA ILE A 898 18.09 34.29 0.70
C ILE A 898 16.97 35.12 0.06
N MET A 899 15.77 34.56 -0.09
CA MET A 899 14.65 35.24 -0.71
C MET A 899 14.22 36.47 0.08
N VAL A 900 14.10 36.36 1.41
CA VAL A 900 13.76 37.49 2.30
C VAL A 900 14.79 38.60 2.14
N ARG A 901 16.09 38.28 2.20
CA ARG A 901 17.18 39.24 2.03
C ARG A 901 17.11 39.93 0.67
N LEU A 902 17.11 39.17 -0.42
CA LEU A 902 17.17 39.71 -1.78
C LEU A 902 15.90 40.47 -2.19
N CYS A 903 14.72 40.05 -1.71
CA CYS A 903 13.46 40.69 -2.06
C CYS A 903 13.13 41.92 -1.20
N ASN A 904 13.56 41.96 0.07
CA ASN A 904 13.30 43.10 0.96
C ASN A 904 14.33 44.23 0.79
N SER A 905 15.56 43.91 0.35
CA SER A 905 16.57 44.93 0.03
C SER A 905 16.14 45.87 -1.12
N GLY A 906 15.22 45.41 -1.99
CA GLY A 906 14.69 46.20 -3.11
C GLY A 906 13.59 47.20 -2.74
N SER A 907 12.97 47.08 -1.55
CA SER A 907 11.94 48.02 -1.08
C SER A 907 12.53 49.30 -0.49
N GLU A 908 13.70 49.25 0.14
CA GLU A 908 14.34 50.43 0.76
C GLU A 908 15.00 51.37 -0.27
N GLN A 909 15.44 50.84 -1.43
CA GLN A 909 16.00 51.67 -2.50
C GLN A 909 14.95 52.42 -3.34
N LYS A 910 13.68 52.01 -3.30
CA LYS A 910 12.59 52.75 -3.97
C LYS A 910 12.02 53.88 -3.13
N SER A 911 12.21 53.89 -1.81
CA SER A 911 11.81 55.01 -0.95
C SER A 911 12.82 56.15 -0.93
N SER A 912 14.10 55.92 -1.27
CA SER A 912 15.14 56.97 -1.26
C SER A 912 15.25 57.77 -2.57
N SER A 913 14.47 57.45 -3.60
CA SER A 913 14.51 58.13 -4.92
C SER A 913 13.34 59.10 -5.17
N LEU A 914 12.49 59.34 -4.16
CA LEU A 914 11.35 60.26 -4.23
C LEU A 914 11.54 61.56 -3.43
N ASP A 915 12.65 61.73 -2.71
CA ASP A 915 12.91 62.93 -1.88
C ASP A 915 13.91 63.95 -2.48
N ASP A 916 14.52 63.67 -3.65
CA ASP A 916 15.46 64.60 -4.31
C ASP A 916 14.85 65.28 -5.55
N SER A 917 13.63 65.81 -5.42
CA SER A 917 13.12 66.83 -6.36
C SER A 917 12.19 67.83 -5.66
N ASN A 918 12.82 68.76 -4.93
CA ASN A 918 12.31 70.11 -4.67
C ASN A 918 13.48 71.10 -4.64
#